data_AF-A0A8D8CU78-F1
#
_entry.id   AF-A0A8D8CU78-F1
#
_cell.length_a   1.000
_cell.length_b   1.000
_cell.length_c   1.000
_cell.angle_alpha   90.00
_cell.angle_beta   90.00
_cell.angle_gamma   90.00
#
_symmetry.space_group_name_H-M   'P 1'
#
loop_
_entity.id
_entity.type
_entity.pdbx_description
1 polymer ?
#
loop_
_entity_poly.entity_id
_entity_poly.type
_entity_poly.pdbx_seq_one_letter_code
_entity_poly.pdbx_strand_id
1 'polypeptide(L)'
;MSVVMIRMEEANKLLDFSQKLDIGLLDSVVNCLYNSTGEQLRLAQNVLTTLKEHPDAWTRVDSILEFSQNQQTKFYALQILEEVIKTRWKILPRNQCEGIKKYVVGLIIKTSQDATVMEANKVYLNKLNIILVQILKREWPNNWETFISDIVGASKTNETLCHNNMIILKLLSEEVFDFSSGQITQTKAKHLKDTMCSEFSQVFQLCQFVLENSLNAPLISATLETLLKFLNWIPLGYIFETKLIDMLVCRFLTIPMFRNITLKCLSEIAGLQLANYGHIFVAMFKQTMEQFDNMIPACTNMNQIYANGSDDEQCFVQNLAMFLCTFLRVHSALVEKRETMDTVLKALDYLVMISEVEDVEIFKICLEYWNSLASDLYKDSYSTSQRRSFYAKILSKVRYIMISRMAKPEEVLVVENENGEVVREFMKDTNSINLYKNMRETLVYLTHLDYADTERIMTEKLCHQVNGTEFSWKNLNTLCWAIGSISGSFFEDDEKRFLVTVIKELLGLCEHKKGKDNKAIIASNIMYVVGQYPRFLRAHWKFLKTVVNKLFEFMHETHDGVQDMACDTFIKIALKCRRHFVQLQPNESCTFIEEILATMSTIICDLQPQQVHTFYEAVGYMISAQVDQVQQNILIEKYMMLPNQVWDEIISQATKNVDILKDMAAVKQLGSILKTNVRACKALGHAYVSQLGRIYLDMLNVYKIMSENIT
;
A
#
# COMPACT_ATOMS: atom_id res chain seq x y z
N MET A 1 26.30 -17.00 -30.90
CA MET A 1 26.16 -18.34 -31.48
C MET A 1 24.84 -18.38 -32.21
N SER A 2 24.82 -18.76 -33.47
CA SER A 2 23.61 -18.92 -34.29
C SER A 2 22.68 -19.94 -33.62
N VAL A 3 21.47 -19.52 -33.25
CA VAL A 3 20.43 -20.43 -32.73
C VAL A 3 20.07 -21.39 -33.86
N VAL A 4 20.37 -22.68 -33.67
CA VAL A 4 20.02 -23.74 -34.62
C VAL A 4 18.49 -23.76 -34.76
N MET A 5 17.98 -23.57 -35.97
CA MET A 5 16.55 -23.70 -36.24
C MET A 5 16.13 -25.15 -36.10
N ILE A 6 15.23 -25.43 -35.15
CA ILE A 6 14.73 -26.79 -34.90
C ILE A 6 13.48 -27.01 -35.74
N ARG A 7 13.45 -28.11 -36.50
CA ARG A 7 12.26 -28.51 -37.27
C ARG A 7 11.27 -29.24 -36.37
N MET A 8 9.97 -29.05 -36.61
CA MET A 8 8.90 -29.70 -35.83
C MET A 8 9.02 -31.24 -35.83
N GLU A 9 9.34 -31.83 -36.98
CA GLU A 9 9.53 -33.28 -37.11
C GLU A 9 10.70 -33.80 -36.28
N GLU A 10 11.77 -33.02 -36.15
CA GLU A 10 12.92 -33.37 -35.33
C GLU A 10 12.56 -33.27 -33.85
N ALA A 11 11.95 -32.16 -33.41
CA ALA A 11 11.52 -31.99 -32.03
C ALA A 11 10.50 -33.06 -31.58
N ASN A 12 9.59 -33.48 -32.46
CA ASN A 12 8.61 -34.52 -32.18
C ASN A 12 9.24 -35.91 -31.94
N LYS A 13 10.48 -36.16 -32.37
CA LYS A 13 11.19 -37.41 -32.01
C LYS A 13 11.40 -37.54 -30.50
N LEU A 14 11.47 -36.43 -29.76
CA LEU A 14 11.52 -36.46 -28.30
C LEU A 14 10.26 -37.08 -27.69
N LEU A 15 9.12 -37.06 -28.40
CA LEU A 15 7.85 -37.61 -27.95
C LEU A 15 7.66 -39.09 -28.31
N ASP A 16 8.58 -39.72 -29.05
CA ASP A 16 8.52 -41.14 -29.38
C ASP A 16 9.10 -41.99 -28.25
N PHE A 17 8.24 -42.63 -27.46
CA PHE A 17 8.61 -43.51 -26.34
C PHE A 17 9.07 -44.92 -26.73
N SER A 18 8.98 -45.28 -28.02
CA SER A 18 9.50 -46.58 -28.51
C SER A 18 11.02 -46.58 -28.73
N GLN A 19 11.64 -45.40 -28.78
CA GLN A 19 13.07 -45.21 -29.01
C GLN A 19 13.79 -44.66 -27.78
N LYS A 20 15.12 -44.82 -27.75
CA LYS A 20 15.98 -44.17 -26.75
C LYS A 20 15.90 -42.66 -26.92
N LEU A 21 15.76 -41.93 -25.81
CA LEU A 21 15.71 -40.48 -25.82
C LEU A 21 17.04 -39.89 -26.32
N ASP A 22 16.97 -39.02 -27.33
CA ASP A 22 18.12 -38.24 -27.79
C ASP A 22 18.32 -37.02 -26.87
N ILE A 23 19.34 -37.10 -26.03
CA ILE A 23 19.64 -36.09 -25.01
C ILE A 23 20.27 -34.84 -25.63
N GLY A 24 21.03 -34.98 -26.72
CA GLY A 24 21.59 -33.84 -27.44
C GLY A 24 20.50 -33.01 -28.12
N LEU A 25 19.49 -33.69 -28.69
CA LEU A 25 18.30 -33.04 -29.21
C LEU A 25 17.49 -32.38 -28.09
N LEU A 26 17.28 -33.05 -26.96
CA LEU A 26 16.59 -32.46 -25.81
C LEU A 26 17.30 -31.19 -25.31
N ASP A 27 18.63 -31.23 -25.16
CA ASP A 27 19.44 -30.08 -24.78
C ASP A 27 19.28 -28.92 -25.78
N SER A 28 19.17 -29.23 -27.07
CA SER A 28 18.95 -28.23 -28.13
C SER A 28 17.56 -27.60 -28.02
N VAL A 29 16.52 -28.41 -27.80
CA VAL A 29 15.13 -27.92 -27.64
C VAL A 29 14.97 -27.09 -26.35
N VAL A 30 15.57 -27.53 -25.24
CA VAL A 30 15.60 -26.75 -24.00
C VAL A 30 16.36 -25.44 -24.19
N ASN A 31 17.53 -25.46 -24.85
CA ASN A 31 18.24 -24.22 -25.18
C ASN A 31 17.43 -23.27 -26.07
N CYS A 32 16.63 -23.81 -26.98
CA CYS A 32 15.71 -23.04 -27.81
C CYS A 32 14.64 -22.35 -26.94
N LEU A 33 14.11 -23.02 -25.91
CA LEU A 33 13.15 -22.43 -24.97
C LEU A 33 13.72 -21.18 -24.25
N TYR A 34 15.00 -21.21 -23.86
CA TYR A 34 15.61 -20.12 -23.10
C TYR A 34 16.22 -19.01 -23.98
N ASN A 35 16.61 -19.31 -25.22
CA ASN A 35 17.40 -18.40 -26.05
C ASN A 35 16.74 -17.97 -27.38
N SER A 36 15.58 -18.54 -27.74
CA SER A 36 14.89 -18.20 -29.00
C SER A 36 13.66 -17.31 -28.78
N THR A 37 13.17 -16.72 -29.88
CA THR A 37 11.97 -15.86 -29.89
C THR A 37 11.02 -16.27 -31.01
N GLY A 38 9.73 -15.93 -30.89
CA GLY A 38 8.74 -16.16 -31.94
C GLY A 38 8.31 -17.62 -32.07
N GLU A 39 8.26 -18.14 -33.30
CA GLU A 39 7.73 -19.48 -33.58
C GLU A 39 8.57 -20.61 -32.99
N GLN A 40 9.90 -20.46 -32.97
CA GLN A 40 10.82 -21.45 -32.41
C GLN A 40 10.62 -21.63 -30.89
N LEU A 41 10.37 -20.52 -30.18
CA LEU A 41 10.05 -20.55 -28.75
C LEU A 41 8.74 -21.31 -28.48
N ARG A 42 7.70 -21.00 -29.26
CA ARG A 42 6.38 -21.67 -29.16
C ARG A 42 6.49 -23.16 -29.45
N LEU A 43 7.27 -23.53 -30.47
CA LEU A 43 7.52 -24.92 -30.83
C LEU A 43 8.22 -25.67 -29.70
N ALA A 44 9.32 -25.11 -29.16
CA ALA A 44 10.04 -25.71 -28.05
C ALA A 44 9.16 -25.85 -26.79
N GLN A 45 8.37 -24.82 -26.47
CA GLN A 45 7.44 -24.84 -25.33
C GLN A 45 6.36 -25.91 -25.49
N ASN A 46 5.75 -26.04 -26.66
CA ASN A 46 4.71 -27.04 -26.92
C ASN A 46 5.26 -28.46 -26.80
N VAL A 47 6.43 -28.74 -27.39
CA VAL A 47 7.05 -30.07 -27.34
C VAL A 47 7.47 -30.42 -25.91
N LEU A 48 8.10 -29.50 -25.17
CA LEU A 48 8.51 -29.75 -23.79
C LEU A 48 7.31 -29.89 -22.84
N THR A 49 6.22 -29.17 -23.08
CA THR A 49 4.99 -29.35 -22.28
C THR A 49 4.37 -30.71 -22.56
N THR A 50 4.24 -31.09 -23.83
CA THR A 50 3.70 -32.39 -24.25
C THR A 50 4.53 -33.55 -23.71
N LEU A 51 5.86 -33.43 -23.76
CA LEU A 51 6.78 -34.43 -23.21
C LEU A 51 6.61 -34.56 -21.70
N LYS A 52 6.44 -33.45 -20.98
CA LYS A 52 6.32 -33.43 -19.52
C LYS A 52 5.01 -34.08 -19.05
N GLU A 53 3.92 -33.82 -19.75
CA GLU A 53 2.60 -34.37 -19.44
C GLU A 53 2.45 -35.86 -19.83
N HIS A 54 3.38 -36.39 -20.63
CA HIS A 54 3.32 -37.79 -21.06
C HIS A 54 3.43 -38.76 -19.87
N PRO A 55 2.57 -39.80 -19.79
CA PRO A 55 2.55 -40.73 -18.65
C PRO A 55 3.91 -41.39 -18.41
N ASP A 56 4.66 -41.74 -19.44
CA ASP A 56 5.94 -42.43 -19.29
C ASP A 56 7.16 -41.49 -19.20
N ALA A 57 6.96 -40.17 -19.20
CA ALA A 57 8.06 -39.20 -19.19
C ALA A 57 9.07 -39.41 -18.07
N TRP A 58 8.59 -39.82 -16.89
CA TRP A 58 9.42 -40.04 -15.71
C TRP A 58 10.44 -41.18 -15.88
N THR A 59 10.15 -42.16 -16.75
CA THR A 59 11.06 -43.28 -17.06
C THR A 59 12.35 -42.84 -17.76
N ARG A 60 12.40 -41.59 -18.22
CA ARG A 60 13.56 -40.99 -18.91
C ARG A 60 14.36 -40.05 -18.01
N VAL A 61 13.88 -39.73 -16.81
CA VAL A 61 14.45 -38.71 -15.93
C VAL A 61 15.87 -39.07 -15.49
N ASP A 62 16.11 -40.32 -15.12
CA ASP A 62 17.43 -40.83 -14.71
C ASP A 62 18.47 -40.63 -15.83
N SER A 63 18.12 -41.02 -17.05
CA SER A 63 18.95 -40.89 -18.25
C SER A 63 19.25 -39.42 -18.55
N ILE A 64 18.26 -38.54 -18.42
CA ILE A 64 18.47 -37.09 -18.64
C ILE A 64 19.43 -36.53 -17.58
N LEU A 65 19.24 -36.87 -16.31
CA LEU A 65 20.07 -36.36 -15.21
C LEU A 65 21.51 -36.89 -15.25
N GLU A 66 21.71 -38.12 -15.75
CA GLU A 66 23.02 -38.75 -15.89
C GLU A 66 23.83 -38.20 -17.08
N PHE A 67 23.23 -38.11 -18.27
CA PHE A 67 23.98 -37.84 -19.49
C PHE A 67 23.92 -36.39 -20.00
N SER A 68 22.88 -35.60 -19.63
CA SER A 68 22.81 -34.20 -20.06
C SER A 68 23.93 -33.38 -19.43
N GLN A 69 24.51 -32.46 -20.20
CA GLN A 69 25.47 -31.46 -19.69
C GLN A 69 24.82 -30.11 -19.41
N ASN A 70 23.56 -29.93 -19.82
CA ASN A 70 22.82 -28.68 -19.65
C ASN A 70 22.05 -28.65 -18.34
N GLN A 71 22.34 -27.67 -17.49
CA GLN A 71 21.66 -27.49 -16.21
C GLN A 71 20.16 -27.24 -16.36
N GLN A 72 19.73 -26.55 -17.42
CA GLN A 72 18.32 -26.29 -17.69
C GLN A 72 17.57 -27.57 -18.07
N THR A 73 18.21 -28.46 -18.81
CA THR A 73 17.62 -29.77 -19.15
C THR A 73 17.49 -30.65 -17.91
N LYS A 74 18.50 -30.63 -17.02
CA LYS A 74 18.41 -31.30 -15.72
C LYS A 74 17.27 -30.73 -14.87
N PHE A 75 17.12 -29.41 -14.85
CA PHE A 75 16.02 -28.75 -14.14
C PHE A 75 14.65 -29.16 -14.72
N TYR A 76 14.52 -29.25 -16.05
CA TYR A 76 13.32 -29.74 -16.72
C TYR A 76 13.01 -31.21 -16.36
N ALA A 77 14.02 -32.09 -16.32
CA ALA A 77 13.84 -33.48 -15.86
C ALA A 77 13.34 -33.55 -14.41
N LEU A 78 13.86 -32.68 -13.54
CA LEU A 78 13.39 -32.54 -12.16
C LEU A 78 11.93 -32.05 -12.10
N GLN A 79 11.46 -31.21 -13.02
CA GLN A 79 10.05 -30.83 -13.09
C GLN A 79 9.14 -32.02 -13.45
N ILE A 80 9.57 -32.90 -14.36
CA ILE A 80 8.85 -34.15 -14.67
C ILE A 80 8.76 -35.02 -13.42
N LEU A 81 9.87 -35.19 -12.72
CA LEU A 81 9.93 -36.00 -11.51
C LEU A 81 9.01 -35.46 -10.40
N GLU A 82 9.02 -34.14 -10.19
CA GLU A 82 8.17 -33.48 -9.22
C GLU A 82 6.67 -33.72 -9.50
N GLU A 83 6.27 -33.64 -10.77
CA GLU A 83 4.88 -33.88 -11.17
C GLU A 83 4.44 -35.31 -10.86
N VAL A 84 5.30 -36.30 -11.13
CA VAL A 84 5.05 -37.70 -10.80
C VAL A 84 4.94 -37.92 -9.29
N ILE A 85 5.81 -37.29 -8.50
CA ILE A 85 5.74 -37.35 -7.03
C ILE A 85 4.45 -36.70 -6.50
N LYS A 86 3.99 -35.62 -7.13
CA LYS A 86 2.77 -34.92 -6.71
C LYS A 86 1.50 -35.70 -7.05
N THR A 87 1.44 -36.33 -8.22
CA THR A 87 0.20 -36.87 -8.79
C THR A 87 0.11 -38.39 -8.74
N ARG A 88 1.21 -39.11 -8.96
CA ARG A 88 1.22 -40.56 -9.21
C ARG A 88 2.03 -41.37 -8.20
N TRP A 89 2.63 -40.74 -7.21
CA TRP A 89 3.48 -41.42 -6.22
C TRP A 89 2.82 -42.63 -5.53
N LYS A 90 1.53 -42.55 -5.19
CA LYS A 90 0.81 -43.64 -4.50
C LYS A 90 0.54 -44.87 -5.36
N ILE A 91 0.56 -44.73 -6.69
CA ILE A 91 0.29 -45.84 -7.62
C ILE A 91 1.58 -46.49 -8.13
N LEU A 92 2.75 -45.88 -7.87
CA LEU A 92 4.03 -46.45 -8.25
C LEU A 92 4.36 -47.68 -7.40
N PRO A 93 4.94 -48.74 -7.99
CA PRO A 93 5.52 -49.86 -7.27
C PRO A 93 6.51 -49.41 -6.19
N ARG A 94 6.46 -50.04 -5.01
CA ARG A 94 7.28 -49.62 -3.84
C ARG A 94 8.78 -49.63 -4.10
N ASN A 95 9.27 -50.59 -4.89
CA ASN A 95 10.67 -50.65 -5.30
C ASN A 95 11.09 -49.43 -6.16
N GLN A 96 10.19 -48.91 -7.00
CA GLN A 96 10.45 -47.69 -7.78
C GLN A 96 10.46 -46.46 -6.87
N CYS A 97 9.54 -46.35 -5.91
CA CYS A 97 9.55 -45.27 -4.92
C CYS A 97 10.87 -45.24 -4.14
N GLU A 98 11.33 -46.41 -3.64
CA GLU A 98 12.61 -46.54 -2.95
C GLU A 98 13.81 -46.22 -3.85
N GLY A 99 13.76 -46.62 -5.13
CA GLY A 99 14.77 -46.27 -6.12
C GLY A 99 14.88 -44.76 -6.34
N ILE A 100 13.76 -44.08 -6.59
CA ILE A 100 13.70 -42.62 -6.77
C ILE A 100 14.20 -41.91 -5.50
N LYS A 101 13.77 -42.38 -4.32
CA LYS A 101 14.17 -41.84 -3.02
C LYS A 101 15.70 -41.87 -2.85
N LYS A 102 16.30 -43.05 -3.02
CA LYS A 102 17.76 -43.24 -2.91
C LYS A 102 18.53 -42.44 -3.97
N TYR A 103 17.99 -42.36 -5.19
CA TYR A 103 18.62 -41.63 -6.28
C TYR A 103 18.64 -40.12 -6.02
N VAL A 104 17.52 -39.52 -5.61
CA VAL A 104 17.44 -38.09 -5.28
C VAL A 104 18.36 -37.75 -4.09
N VAL A 105 18.36 -38.56 -3.03
CA VAL A 105 19.27 -38.37 -1.89
C VAL A 105 20.73 -38.48 -2.32
N GLY A 106 21.07 -39.48 -3.13
CA GLY A 106 22.43 -39.67 -3.66
C GLY A 106 22.89 -38.48 -4.51
N LEU A 107 22.00 -37.92 -5.33
CA LEU A 107 22.28 -36.70 -6.11
C LEU A 107 22.52 -35.50 -5.20
N ILE A 108 21.67 -35.29 -4.19
CA ILE A 108 21.83 -34.18 -3.21
C ILE A 108 23.16 -34.28 -2.48
N ILE A 109 23.52 -35.48 -2.00
CA ILE A 109 24.80 -35.69 -1.31
C ILE A 109 25.96 -35.37 -2.28
N LYS A 110 25.93 -35.91 -3.50
CA LYS A 110 26.97 -35.66 -4.50
C LYS A 110 27.14 -34.18 -4.85
N THR A 111 26.06 -33.42 -4.94
CA THR A 111 26.09 -32.00 -5.31
C THR A 111 26.36 -31.06 -4.14
N SER A 112 26.19 -31.50 -2.89
CA SER A 112 26.44 -30.71 -1.67
C SER A 112 27.73 -31.09 -0.93
N GLN A 113 28.48 -32.09 -1.41
CA GLN A 113 29.73 -32.55 -0.79
C GLN A 113 30.85 -31.49 -0.78
N ASP A 114 30.87 -30.58 -1.75
CA ASP A 114 31.89 -29.56 -1.92
C ASP A 114 31.27 -28.18 -2.18
N ALA A 115 31.85 -27.13 -1.59
CA ALA A 115 31.32 -25.77 -1.67
C ALA A 115 31.31 -25.21 -3.10
N THR A 116 32.31 -25.54 -3.93
CA THR A 116 32.39 -25.07 -5.32
C THR A 116 31.32 -25.70 -6.20
N VAL A 117 31.09 -27.01 -6.01
CA VAL A 117 30.04 -27.75 -6.71
C VAL A 117 28.65 -27.25 -6.29
N MET A 118 28.48 -26.98 -5.01
CA MET A 118 27.23 -26.47 -4.44
C MET A 118 26.88 -25.10 -5.03
N GLU A 119 27.84 -24.17 -5.09
CA GLU A 119 27.61 -22.83 -5.63
C GLU A 119 27.36 -22.87 -7.15
N ALA A 120 28.17 -23.61 -7.91
CA ALA A 120 27.98 -23.77 -9.35
C ALA A 120 26.61 -24.40 -9.70
N ASN A 121 26.07 -25.24 -8.82
CA ASN A 121 24.81 -25.94 -9.03
C ASN A 121 23.66 -25.45 -8.14
N LYS A 122 23.74 -24.26 -7.55
CA LYS A 122 22.80 -23.77 -6.53
C LYS A 122 21.32 -23.88 -6.93
N VAL A 123 20.97 -23.46 -8.15
CA VAL A 123 19.59 -23.55 -8.68
C VAL A 123 19.13 -25.00 -8.80
N TYR A 124 19.99 -25.87 -9.32
CA TYR A 124 19.71 -27.30 -9.49
C TYR A 124 19.58 -28.01 -8.13
N LEU A 125 20.48 -27.73 -7.18
CA LEU A 125 20.43 -28.28 -5.83
C LEU A 125 19.18 -27.83 -5.07
N ASN A 126 18.81 -26.54 -5.15
CA ASN A 126 17.56 -26.06 -4.57
C ASN A 126 16.34 -26.80 -5.14
N LYS A 127 16.35 -27.11 -6.44
CA LYS A 127 15.28 -27.91 -7.05
C LYS A 127 15.25 -29.35 -6.55
N LEU A 128 16.42 -29.98 -6.37
CA LEU A 128 16.53 -31.31 -5.75
C LEU A 128 15.98 -31.31 -4.31
N ASN A 129 16.30 -30.28 -3.52
CA ASN A 129 15.79 -30.13 -2.15
C ASN A 129 14.25 -30.04 -2.15
N ILE A 130 13.66 -29.24 -3.04
CA ILE A 130 12.19 -29.16 -3.20
C ILE A 130 11.61 -30.54 -3.54
N ILE A 131 12.24 -31.29 -4.44
CA ILE A 131 11.80 -32.63 -4.82
C ILE A 131 11.87 -33.60 -3.64
N LEU A 132 12.94 -33.57 -2.87
CA LEU A 132 13.06 -34.36 -1.64
C LEU A 132 11.92 -34.01 -0.68
N VAL A 133 11.62 -32.73 -0.47
CA VAL A 133 10.48 -32.31 0.38
C VAL A 133 9.14 -32.81 -0.17
N GLN A 134 8.95 -32.83 -1.50
CA GLN A 134 7.73 -33.44 -2.07
C GLN A 134 7.67 -34.95 -1.81
N ILE A 135 8.80 -35.67 -1.81
CA ILE A 135 8.85 -37.09 -1.40
C ILE A 135 8.51 -37.24 0.08
N LEU A 136 9.08 -36.40 0.95
CA LEU A 136 8.83 -36.41 2.40
C LEU A 136 7.34 -36.18 2.70
N LYS A 137 6.70 -35.22 2.02
CA LYS A 137 5.24 -35.02 2.12
C LYS A 137 4.45 -36.26 1.78
N ARG A 138 4.98 -37.23 1.03
CA ARG A 138 4.30 -38.48 0.66
C ARG A 138 4.64 -39.66 1.57
N GLU A 139 5.92 -39.80 1.95
CA GLU A 139 6.46 -40.98 2.65
C GLU A 139 6.70 -40.76 4.15
N TRP A 140 7.08 -39.55 4.58
CA TRP A 140 7.30 -39.26 6.00
C TRP A 140 5.97 -38.94 6.70
N PRO A 141 5.72 -39.46 7.92
CA PRO A 141 6.62 -40.28 8.73
C PRO A 141 6.57 -41.80 8.45
N ASN A 142 5.42 -42.34 8.04
CA ASN A 142 5.14 -43.78 8.10
C ASN A 142 6.10 -44.70 7.33
N ASN A 143 6.67 -44.25 6.20
CA ASN A 143 7.56 -45.06 5.36
C ASN A 143 9.01 -44.52 5.38
N TRP A 144 9.29 -43.55 6.24
CA TRP A 144 10.64 -42.99 6.41
C TRP A 144 10.84 -42.44 7.83
N GLU A 145 10.60 -43.28 8.83
CA GLU A 145 10.63 -42.93 10.26
C GLU A 145 11.98 -42.35 10.72
N THR A 146 13.09 -42.82 10.13
CA THR A 146 14.44 -42.39 10.52
C THR A 146 14.90 -41.10 9.85
N PHE A 147 14.08 -40.44 9.02
CA PHE A 147 14.52 -39.31 8.21
C PHE A 147 15.16 -38.19 9.05
N ILE A 148 14.51 -37.74 10.12
CA ILE A 148 15.05 -36.66 10.97
C ILE A 148 16.33 -37.07 11.68
N SER A 149 16.42 -38.31 12.20
CA SER A 149 17.65 -38.79 12.82
C SER A 149 18.79 -38.91 11.81
N ASP A 150 18.49 -39.37 10.58
CA ASP A 150 19.47 -39.57 9.52
C ASP A 150 20.01 -38.23 9.02
N ILE A 151 19.13 -37.23 8.77
CA ILE A 151 19.55 -35.91 8.30
C ILE A 151 20.34 -35.15 9.37
N VAL A 152 19.95 -35.26 10.66
CA VAL A 152 20.70 -34.66 11.77
C VAL A 152 22.06 -35.34 11.95
N GLY A 153 22.12 -36.67 11.86
CA GLY A 153 23.37 -37.43 11.90
C GLY A 153 24.31 -37.05 10.76
N ALA A 154 23.79 -36.99 9.53
CA ALA A 154 24.56 -36.63 8.35
C ALA A 154 25.12 -35.19 8.44
N SER A 155 24.33 -34.25 8.96
CA SER A 155 24.75 -32.86 9.19
C SER A 155 25.97 -32.72 10.11
N LYS A 156 26.21 -33.67 11.01
CA LYS A 156 27.39 -33.65 11.88
C LYS A 156 28.67 -34.14 11.21
N THR A 157 28.58 -34.70 10.00
CA THR A 157 29.75 -35.27 9.30
C THR A 157 30.42 -34.28 8.35
N ASN A 158 29.67 -33.35 7.77
CA ASN A 158 30.17 -32.36 6.83
C ASN A 158 29.35 -31.06 6.92
N GLU A 159 30.03 -29.91 7.07
CA GLU A 159 29.39 -28.58 7.15
C GLU A 159 28.65 -28.17 5.87
N THR A 160 29.14 -28.50 4.67
CA THR A 160 28.44 -28.16 3.43
C THR A 160 27.16 -28.96 3.27
N LEU A 161 27.18 -30.23 3.70
CA LEU A 161 25.99 -31.08 3.78
C LEU A 161 25.03 -30.55 4.86
N CYS A 162 25.55 -30.13 6.02
CA CYS A 162 24.75 -29.48 7.06
C CYS A 162 24.05 -28.22 6.53
N HIS A 163 24.75 -27.40 5.74
CA HIS A 163 24.19 -26.19 5.14
C HIS A 163 23.00 -26.52 4.25
N ASN A 164 23.16 -27.51 3.36
CA ASN A 164 22.05 -27.94 2.51
C ASN A 164 20.90 -28.58 3.30
N ASN A 165 21.21 -29.34 4.36
CA ASN A 165 20.21 -29.94 5.23
C ASN A 165 19.38 -28.89 5.99
N MET A 166 19.98 -27.76 6.39
CA MET A 166 19.22 -26.63 6.94
C MET A 166 18.22 -26.09 5.90
N ILE A 167 18.62 -25.95 4.64
CA ILE A 167 17.71 -25.54 3.55
C ILE A 167 16.56 -26.54 3.38
N ILE A 168 16.84 -27.85 3.43
CA ILE A 168 15.80 -28.90 3.35
C ILE A 168 14.82 -28.79 4.52
N LEU A 169 15.33 -28.61 5.75
CA LEU A 169 14.50 -28.47 6.95
C LEU A 169 13.65 -27.20 6.91
N LYS A 170 14.18 -26.09 6.37
CA LYS A 170 13.44 -24.85 6.12
C LYS A 170 12.28 -25.09 5.16
N LEU A 171 12.55 -25.68 3.99
CA LEU A 171 11.53 -25.99 2.98
C LEU A 171 10.47 -26.95 3.51
N LEU A 172 10.87 -27.94 4.31
CA LEU A 172 9.93 -28.86 4.96
C LEU A 172 9.02 -28.13 5.94
N SER A 173 9.56 -27.22 6.75
CA SER A 173 8.79 -26.36 7.66
C SER A 173 7.76 -25.53 6.90
N GLU A 174 8.17 -24.84 5.82
CA GLU A 174 7.28 -24.01 5.01
C GLU A 174 6.14 -24.83 4.39
N GLU A 175 6.45 -25.99 3.81
CA GLU A 175 5.44 -26.85 3.16
C GLU A 175 4.45 -27.48 4.16
N VAL A 176 4.86 -27.70 5.42
CA VAL A 176 4.01 -28.30 6.47
C VAL A 176 3.22 -27.24 7.24
N PHE A 177 3.81 -26.10 7.57
CA PHE A 177 3.20 -25.10 8.44
C PHE A 177 2.59 -23.92 7.68
N ASP A 178 3.29 -23.39 6.67
CA ASP A 178 2.89 -22.16 5.97
C ASP A 178 1.99 -22.45 4.76
N PHE A 179 2.30 -23.49 3.98
CA PHE A 179 1.65 -23.79 2.68
C PHE A 179 0.83 -25.10 2.66
N SER A 180 0.53 -25.69 3.82
CA SER A 180 -0.24 -26.95 3.86
C SER A 180 -1.71 -26.77 3.45
N SER A 181 -2.28 -25.60 3.72
CA SER A 181 -3.65 -25.23 3.31
C SER A 181 -3.80 -25.21 1.79
N GLY A 182 -4.71 -26.03 1.26
CA GLY A 182 -4.99 -26.11 -0.19
C GLY A 182 -4.13 -27.12 -0.96
N GLN A 183 -3.02 -27.61 -0.39
CA GLN A 183 -2.16 -28.62 -1.04
C GLN A 183 -2.26 -30.03 -0.44
N ILE A 184 -2.57 -30.13 0.86
CA ILE A 184 -2.67 -31.39 1.60
C ILE A 184 -4.01 -31.44 2.32
N THR A 185 -4.58 -32.63 2.53
CA THR A 185 -5.79 -32.80 3.33
C THR A 185 -5.55 -32.40 4.79
N GLN A 186 -6.56 -31.87 5.47
CA GLN A 186 -6.45 -31.40 6.86
C GLN A 186 -5.90 -32.47 7.81
N THR A 187 -6.39 -33.72 7.72
CA THR A 187 -5.92 -34.84 8.54
C THR A 187 -4.43 -35.11 8.33
N LYS A 188 -3.96 -35.06 7.09
CA LYS A 188 -2.55 -35.31 6.77
C LYS A 188 -1.66 -34.12 7.17
N ALA A 189 -2.13 -32.89 6.98
CA ALA A 189 -1.42 -31.70 7.46
C ALA A 189 -1.24 -31.75 8.99
N LYS A 190 -2.30 -32.10 9.73
CA LYS A 190 -2.21 -32.30 11.19
C LYS A 190 -1.19 -33.37 11.57
N HIS A 191 -1.25 -34.54 10.92
CA HIS A 191 -0.30 -35.62 11.19
C HIS A 191 1.17 -35.23 10.94
N LEU A 192 1.46 -34.51 9.85
CA LEU A 192 2.81 -34.01 9.54
C LEU A 192 3.26 -32.98 10.59
N LYS A 193 2.37 -32.07 11.01
CA LYS A 193 2.66 -31.07 12.06
C LYS A 193 2.98 -31.74 13.39
N ASP A 194 2.12 -32.67 13.83
CA ASP A 194 2.29 -33.38 15.10
C ASP A 194 3.61 -34.16 15.13
N THR A 195 3.97 -34.82 14.01
CA THR A 195 5.21 -35.58 13.89
C THR A 195 6.45 -34.66 13.86
N MET A 196 6.38 -33.53 13.14
CA MET A 196 7.48 -32.56 13.11
C MET A 196 7.75 -32.01 14.51
N CYS A 197 6.68 -31.70 15.26
CA CYS A 197 6.76 -31.25 16.64
C CYS A 197 7.40 -32.31 17.56
N SER A 198 7.04 -33.59 17.42
CA SER A 198 7.60 -34.65 18.27
C SER A 198 9.10 -34.89 18.04
N GLU A 199 9.57 -34.70 16.80
CA GLU A 199 10.98 -34.93 16.43
C GLU A 199 11.83 -33.64 16.47
N PHE A 200 11.21 -32.48 16.72
CA PHE A 200 11.86 -31.16 16.62
C PHE A 200 13.06 -30.98 17.56
N SER A 201 13.06 -31.65 18.72
CA SER A 201 14.15 -31.53 19.70
C SER A 201 15.53 -31.82 19.09
N GLN A 202 15.64 -32.84 18.23
CA GLN A 202 16.89 -33.20 17.56
C GLN A 202 17.32 -32.14 16.53
N VAL A 203 16.35 -31.56 15.82
CA VAL A 203 16.58 -30.48 14.86
C VAL A 203 17.04 -29.22 15.58
N PHE A 204 16.40 -28.85 16.68
CA PHE A 204 16.78 -27.69 17.47
C PHE A 204 18.18 -27.83 18.08
N GLN A 205 18.52 -29.01 18.59
CA GLN A 205 19.88 -29.30 19.08
C GLN A 205 20.94 -29.12 17.98
N LEU A 206 20.63 -29.51 16.74
CA LEU A 206 21.52 -29.25 15.60
C LEU A 206 21.64 -27.75 15.32
N CYS A 207 20.54 -27.00 15.29
CA CYS A 207 20.58 -25.54 15.11
C CYS A 207 21.42 -24.87 16.20
N GLN A 208 21.20 -25.23 17.47
CA GLN A 208 21.96 -24.69 18.59
C GLN A 208 23.45 -25.04 18.46
N PHE A 209 23.78 -26.29 18.14
CA PHE A 209 25.16 -26.71 17.93
C PHE A 209 25.86 -25.89 16.83
N VAL A 210 25.18 -25.66 15.70
CA VAL A 210 25.73 -24.86 14.59
C VAL A 210 25.90 -23.39 15.00
N LEU A 211 24.89 -22.77 15.61
CA LEU A 211 24.93 -21.37 16.04
C LEU A 211 25.98 -21.14 17.13
N GLU A 212 26.24 -22.12 17.99
CA GLU A 212 27.24 -22.01 19.05
C GLU A 212 28.67 -22.25 18.54
N ASN A 213 28.88 -23.22 17.64
CA ASN A 213 30.22 -23.75 17.37
C ASN A 213 30.74 -23.48 15.96
N SER A 214 29.89 -23.26 14.97
CA SER A 214 30.35 -23.07 13.59
C SER A 214 30.95 -21.68 13.38
N LEU A 215 31.95 -21.61 12.50
CA LEU A 215 32.53 -20.37 11.95
C LEU A 215 32.16 -20.16 10.47
N ASN A 216 31.39 -21.09 9.89
CA ASN A 216 31.02 -21.08 8.49
C ASN A 216 29.82 -20.15 8.26
N ALA A 217 30.11 -18.94 7.77
CA ALA A 217 29.10 -17.90 7.64
C ALA A 217 27.87 -18.29 6.78
N PRO A 218 28.03 -18.92 5.59
CA PRO A 218 26.89 -19.45 4.84
C PRO A 218 26.03 -20.44 5.63
N LEU A 219 26.63 -21.34 6.40
CA LEU A 219 25.92 -22.30 7.25
C LEU A 219 25.16 -21.60 8.40
N ILE A 220 25.79 -20.65 9.08
CA ILE A 220 25.14 -19.85 10.12
C ILE A 220 23.93 -19.10 9.53
N SER A 221 24.11 -18.43 8.39
CA SER A 221 23.02 -17.71 7.71
C SER A 221 21.86 -18.63 7.35
N ALA A 222 22.13 -19.78 6.73
CA ALA A 222 21.10 -20.77 6.41
C ALA A 222 20.40 -21.31 7.67
N THR A 223 21.12 -21.46 8.78
CA THR A 223 20.56 -21.89 10.06
C THR A 223 19.64 -20.82 10.66
N LEU A 224 20.02 -19.54 10.60
CA LEU A 224 19.17 -18.42 11.04
C LEU A 224 17.93 -18.27 10.17
N GLU A 225 18.05 -18.43 8.84
CA GLU A 225 16.89 -18.44 7.94
C GLU A 225 15.92 -19.59 8.23
N THR A 226 16.47 -20.76 8.58
CA THR A 226 15.69 -21.94 8.95
C THR A 226 15.00 -21.72 10.29
N LEU A 227 15.72 -21.16 11.26
CA LEU A 227 15.18 -20.79 12.57
C LEU A 227 14.01 -19.82 12.43
N LEU A 228 14.10 -18.81 11.56
CA LEU A 228 13.01 -17.87 11.31
C LEU A 228 11.68 -18.59 11.00
N LYS A 229 11.72 -19.64 10.18
CA LYS A 229 10.53 -20.43 9.82
C LYS A 229 10.05 -21.33 10.94
N PHE A 230 10.94 -21.75 11.83
CA PHE A 230 10.59 -22.52 13.03
C PHE A 230 9.87 -21.66 14.08
N LEU A 231 10.26 -20.40 14.25
CA LEU A 231 9.66 -19.50 15.26
C LEU A 231 8.13 -19.36 15.14
N ASN A 232 7.58 -19.59 13.94
CA ASN A 232 6.14 -19.54 13.67
C ASN A 232 5.32 -20.61 14.38
N TRP A 233 5.92 -21.75 14.78
CA TRP A 233 5.15 -22.91 15.25
C TRP A 233 5.80 -23.73 16.37
N ILE A 234 7.08 -23.52 16.67
CA ILE A 234 7.76 -24.34 17.68
C ILE A 234 7.24 -24.08 19.10
N PRO A 235 7.34 -25.09 19.99
CA PRO A 235 7.04 -24.88 21.41
C PRO A 235 7.89 -23.76 22.02
N LEU A 236 7.23 -22.92 22.81
CA LEU A 236 7.81 -21.69 23.36
C LEU A 236 9.03 -21.94 24.26
N GLY A 237 9.14 -23.11 24.89
CA GLY A 237 10.30 -23.48 25.72
C GLY A 237 11.63 -23.41 24.94
N TYR A 238 11.63 -23.74 23.65
CA TYR A 238 12.84 -23.62 22.81
C TYR A 238 13.31 -22.16 22.65
N ILE A 239 12.39 -21.21 22.71
CA ILE A 239 12.69 -19.77 22.55
C ILE A 239 13.06 -19.15 23.89
N PHE A 240 12.26 -19.40 24.93
CA PHE A 240 12.31 -18.67 26.20
C PHE A 240 13.05 -19.41 27.33
N GLU A 241 13.27 -20.71 27.21
CA GLU A 241 13.97 -21.52 28.24
C GLU A 241 15.36 -21.99 27.75
N THR A 242 15.90 -21.33 26.72
CA THR A 242 17.24 -21.60 26.15
C THR A 242 18.04 -20.30 26.01
N LYS A 243 19.29 -20.40 25.54
CA LYS A 243 20.16 -19.24 25.25
C LYS A 243 19.88 -18.60 23.89
N LEU A 244 18.77 -18.96 23.22
CA LEU A 244 18.51 -18.53 21.85
C LEU A 244 18.48 -17.02 21.69
N ILE A 245 17.69 -16.33 22.52
CA ILE A 245 17.54 -14.87 22.46
C ILE A 245 18.89 -14.17 22.69
N ASP A 246 19.64 -14.60 23.71
CA ASP A 246 20.95 -14.06 24.03
C ASP A 246 21.94 -14.23 22.86
N MET A 247 21.96 -15.41 22.22
CA MET A 247 22.76 -15.63 21.02
C MET A 247 22.36 -14.71 19.85
N LEU A 248 21.06 -14.57 19.58
CA LEU A 248 20.57 -13.69 18.52
C LEU A 248 21.05 -12.24 18.77
N VAL A 249 20.81 -11.71 19.96
CA VAL A 249 21.13 -10.32 20.29
C VAL A 249 22.63 -10.09 20.40
N CYS A 250 23.34 -10.88 21.21
CA CYS A 250 24.73 -10.59 21.58
C CYS A 250 25.76 -11.07 20.55
N ARG A 251 25.45 -12.13 19.77
CA ARG A 251 26.41 -12.74 18.84
C ARG A 251 26.17 -12.37 17.38
N PHE A 252 24.92 -12.30 16.94
CA PHE A 252 24.61 -12.19 15.50
C PHE A 252 24.11 -10.82 15.06
N LEU A 253 23.43 -10.08 15.94
CA LEU A 253 22.79 -8.80 15.56
C LEU A 253 23.79 -7.75 15.06
N THR A 254 24.98 -7.65 15.66
CA THR A 254 25.99 -6.64 15.30
C THR A 254 26.81 -7.01 14.07
N ILE A 255 26.72 -8.26 13.59
CA ILE A 255 27.49 -8.73 12.44
C ILE A 255 26.69 -8.42 11.16
N PRO A 256 27.20 -7.58 10.23
CA PRO A 256 26.42 -7.07 9.10
C PRO A 256 25.72 -8.14 8.26
N MET A 257 26.41 -9.25 7.96
CA MET A 257 25.85 -10.35 7.14
C MET A 257 24.75 -11.16 7.84
N PHE A 258 24.60 -11.06 9.17
CA PHE A 258 23.56 -11.78 9.93
C PHE A 258 22.50 -10.84 10.53
N ARG A 259 22.80 -9.54 10.61
CA ARG A 259 21.96 -8.51 11.25
C ARG A 259 20.50 -8.57 10.79
N ASN A 260 20.26 -8.61 9.47
CA ASN A 260 18.91 -8.59 8.91
C ASN A 260 18.09 -9.81 9.29
N ILE A 261 18.64 -11.02 9.11
CA ILE A 261 17.91 -12.26 9.44
C ILE A 261 17.70 -12.41 10.96
N THR A 262 18.68 -11.97 11.75
CA THR A 262 18.61 -11.97 13.21
C THR A 262 17.49 -11.04 13.69
N LEU A 263 17.40 -9.83 13.13
CA LEU A 263 16.38 -8.87 13.50
C LEU A 263 14.97 -9.32 13.10
N LYS A 264 14.83 -10.03 11.98
CA LYS A 264 13.57 -10.70 11.61
C LYS A 264 13.18 -11.75 12.65
N CYS A 265 14.12 -12.59 13.11
CA CYS A 265 13.87 -13.57 14.17
C CYS A 265 13.43 -12.87 15.48
N LEU A 266 14.12 -11.80 15.88
CA LEU A 266 13.74 -11.02 17.06
C LEU A 266 12.37 -10.35 16.91
N SER A 267 11.98 -9.96 15.70
CA SER A 267 10.65 -9.39 15.42
C SER A 267 9.54 -10.43 15.57
N GLU A 268 9.73 -11.65 15.07
CA GLU A 268 8.79 -12.76 15.29
C GLU A 268 8.63 -13.07 16.78
N ILE A 269 9.75 -13.14 17.52
CA ILE A 269 9.72 -13.35 18.98
C ILE A 269 8.99 -12.20 19.67
N ALA A 270 9.25 -10.95 19.30
CA ALA A 270 8.59 -9.76 19.84
C ALA A 270 7.07 -9.68 19.53
N GLY A 271 6.58 -10.44 18.55
CA GLY A 271 5.15 -10.55 18.25
C GLY A 271 4.37 -11.46 19.21
N LEU A 272 5.07 -12.28 20.01
CA LEU A 272 4.44 -13.29 20.87
C LEU A 272 3.84 -12.67 22.15
N GLN A 273 2.53 -12.85 22.35
CA GLN A 273 1.82 -12.35 23.53
C GLN A 273 1.74 -13.40 24.64
N LEU A 274 2.67 -13.36 25.59
CA LEU A 274 2.78 -14.36 26.66
C LEU A 274 2.87 -13.70 28.04
N ALA A 275 1.97 -14.08 28.96
CA ALA A 275 1.93 -13.50 30.32
C ALA A 275 3.14 -13.88 31.19
N ASN A 276 3.68 -15.09 31.03
CA ASN A 276 4.67 -15.66 31.95
C ASN A 276 6.13 -15.27 31.63
N TYR A 277 6.38 -14.67 30.47
CA TYR A 277 7.74 -14.36 29.98
C TYR A 277 8.06 -12.87 29.94
N GLY A 278 7.28 -12.02 30.63
CA GLY A 278 7.45 -10.57 30.61
C GLY A 278 8.86 -10.09 30.94
N HIS A 279 9.55 -10.73 31.89
CA HIS A 279 10.94 -10.39 32.25
C HIS A 279 11.94 -10.67 31.12
N ILE A 280 11.71 -11.73 30.33
CA ILE A 280 12.56 -12.09 29.19
C ILE A 280 12.36 -11.08 28.04
N PHE A 281 11.12 -10.67 27.77
CA PHE A 281 10.85 -9.63 26.78
C PHE A 281 11.51 -8.29 27.15
N VAL A 282 11.46 -7.91 28.43
CA VAL A 282 12.14 -6.69 28.92
C VAL A 282 13.66 -6.81 28.75
N ALA A 283 14.25 -7.96 29.09
CA ALA A 283 15.68 -8.20 28.93
C ALA A 283 16.09 -8.19 27.45
N MET A 284 15.35 -8.88 26.58
CA MET A 284 15.55 -8.90 25.13
C MET A 284 15.53 -7.49 24.56
N PHE A 285 14.55 -6.68 24.95
CA PHE A 285 14.44 -5.29 24.48
C PHE A 285 15.63 -4.45 24.94
N LYS A 286 15.98 -4.48 26.23
CA LYS A 286 17.13 -3.74 26.75
C LYS A 286 18.42 -4.09 26.01
N GLN A 287 18.74 -5.38 25.88
CA GLN A 287 19.95 -5.84 25.21
C GLN A 287 19.93 -5.47 23.71
N THR A 288 18.79 -5.60 23.03
CA THR A 288 18.68 -5.24 21.61
C THR A 288 18.91 -3.74 21.41
N MET A 289 18.36 -2.91 22.30
CA MET A 289 18.56 -1.45 22.25
C MET A 289 20.01 -1.06 22.54
N GLU A 290 20.70 -1.75 23.44
CA GLU A 290 22.14 -1.57 23.66
C GLU A 290 22.96 -1.90 22.40
N GLN A 291 22.60 -2.95 21.65
CA GLN A 291 23.25 -3.24 20.37
C GLN A 291 22.94 -2.17 19.31
N PHE A 292 21.74 -1.58 19.30
CA PHE A 292 21.40 -0.48 18.40
C PHE A 292 22.22 0.78 18.72
N ASP A 293 22.45 1.11 19.99
CA ASP A 293 23.32 2.23 20.37
C ASP A 293 24.75 2.05 19.80
N ASN A 294 25.26 0.81 19.74
CA ASN A 294 26.57 0.52 19.17
C ASN A 294 26.59 0.61 17.64
N MET A 295 25.48 0.26 16.97
CA MET A 295 25.39 0.23 15.51
C MET A 295 24.96 1.55 14.88
N ILE A 296 24.21 2.37 15.62
CA ILE A 296 23.56 3.58 15.11
C ILE A 296 24.01 4.78 15.96
N PRO A 297 25.03 5.52 15.49
CA PRO A 297 25.47 6.75 16.14
C PRO A 297 24.34 7.76 16.34
N ALA A 298 24.41 8.55 17.42
CA ALA A 298 23.38 9.55 17.74
C ALA A 298 23.24 10.69 16.71
N CYS A 299 24.24 10.90 15.85
CA CYS A 299 24.22 11.90 14.76
C CYS A 299 23.74 11.34 13.42
N THR A 300 23.28 10.09 13.38
CA THR A 300 22.87 9.41 12.15
C THR A 300 21.61 10.03 11.54
N ASN A 301 21.65 10.31 10.24
CA ASN A 301 20.48 10.65 9.45
C ASN A 301 19.98 9.40 8.69
N MET A 302 18.88 8.80 9.16
CA MET A 302 18.31 7.59 8.56
C MET A 302 17.85 7.80 7.12
N ASN A 303 17.37 8.99 6.77
CA ASN A 303 16.96 9.29 5.41
C ASN A 303 18.16 9.25 4.44
N GLN A 304 19.31 9.80 4.85
CA GLN A 304 20.55 9.73 4.06
C GLN A 304 21.13 8.31 3.96
N ILE A 305 21.06 7.53 5.05
CA ILE A 305 21.47 6.12 5.03
C ILE A 305 20.59 5.34 4.06
N TYR A 306 19.28 5.55 4.09
CA TYR A 306 18.38 4.81 3.21
C TYR A 306 18.58 5.19 1.73
N ALA A 307 18.70 6.49 1.44
CA ALA A 307 18.83 7.00 0.08
C ALA A 307 20.15 6.60 -0.61
N ASN A 308 21.25 6.52 0.15
CA ASN A 308 22.58 6.21 -0.37
C ASN A 308 23.06 4.79 -0.02
N GLY A 309 22.26 4.04 0.74
CA GLY A 309 22.62 2.74 1.27
C GLY A 309 22.45 1.62 0.25
N SER A 310 23.10 0.50 0.54
CA SER A 310 22.90 -0.78 -0.13
C SER A 310 21.51 -1.36 0.17
N ASP A 311 21.07 -2.33 -0.65
CA ASP A 311 19.83 -3.09 -0.43
C ASP A 311 19.75 -3.68 0.99
N ASP A 312 20.90 -4.14 1.53
CA ASP A 312 21.00 -4.68 2.89
C ASP A 312 20.81 -3.62 3.99
N GLU A 313 21.23 -2.39 3.75
CA GLU A 313 21.03 -1.26 4.67
C GLU A 313 19.59 -0.76 4.63
N GLN A 314 18.99 -0.69 3.43
CA GLN A 314 17.56 -0.39 3.27
C GLN A 314 16.70 -1.44 3.98
N CYS A 315 17.01 -2.73 3.77
CA CYS A 315 16.37 -3.84 4.46
C CYS A 315 16.55 -3.75 5.98
N PHE A 316 17.72 -3.30 6.46
CA PHE A 316 17.95 -3.10 7.88
C PHE A 316 17.07 -2.00 8.48
N VAL A 317 16.95 -0.85 7.82
CA VAL A 317 16.06 0.24 8.27
C VAL A 317 14.61 -0.25 8.35
N GLN A 318 14.16 -1.00 7.35
CA GLN A 318 12.82 -1.60 7.36
C GLN A 318 12.64 -2.61 8.50
N ASN A 319 13.58 -3.55 8.68
CA ASN A 319 13.52 -4.54 9.75
C ASN A 319 13.59 -3.91 11.15
N LEU A 320 14.34 -2.81 11.30
CA LEU A 320 14.41 -2.02 12.52
C LEU A 320 13.06 -1.38 12.85
N ALA A 321 12.40 -0.76 11.85
CA ALA A 321 11.05 -0.23 12.01
C ALA A 321 10.06 -1.33 12.44
N MET A 322 10.08 -2.48 11.75
CA MET A 322 9.20 -3.61 12.07
C MET A 322 9.41 -4.13 13.48
N PHE A 323 10.66 -4.34 13.92
CA PHE A 323 10.98 -4.79 15.27
C PHE A 323 10.44 -3.81 16.33
N LEU A 324 10.79 -2.52 16.20
CA LEU A 324 10.41 -1.50 17.17
C LEU A 324 8.89 -1.31 17.23
N CYS A 325 8.21 -1.23 16.09
CA CYS A 325 6.76 -1.11 16.02
C CYS A 325 6.07 -2.34 16.61
N THR A 326 6.55 -3.55 16.29
CA THR A 326 5.98 -4.80 16.81
C THR A 326 6.14 -4.88 18.32
N PHE A 327 7.36 -4.71 18.83
CA PHE A 327 7.64 -4.81 20.25
C PHE A 327 6.88 -3.75 21.06
N LEU A 328 6.94 -2.48 20.65
CA LEU A 328 6.31 -1.39 21.40
C LEU A 328 4.78 -1.49 21.36
N ARG A 329 4.18 -1.96 20.26
CA ARG A 329 2.73 -2.16 20.20
C ARG A 329 2.27 -3.29 21.12
N VAL A 330 3.01 -4.40 21.17
CA VAL A 330 2.61 -5.59 21.91
C VAL A 330 2.98 -5.51 23.40
N HIS A 331 4.12 -4.90 23.72
CA HIS A 331 4.75 -4.98 25.04
C HIS A 331 4.99 -3.61 25.71
N SER A 332 4.44 -2.51 25.20
CA SER A 332 4.57 -1.16 25.81
C SER A 332 4.35 -1.16 27.32
N ALA A 333 3.26 -1.76 27.79
CA ALA A 333 2.93 -1.82 29.22
C ALA A 333 4.00 -2.52 30.08
N LEU A 334 4.81 -3.41 29.50
CA LEU A 334 5.91 -4.07 30.22
C LEU A 334 7.13 -3.16 30.40
N VAL A 335 7.37 -2.26 29.44
CA VAL A 335 8.55 -1.39 29.37
C VAL A 335 8.27 0.08 29.71
N GLU A 336 7.01 0.47 29.90
CA GLU A 336 6.62 1.78 30.46
C GLU A 336 6.82 1.82 31.99
N LYS A 337 8.03 1.46 32.46
CA LYS A 337 8.44 1.46 33.87
C LYS A 337 9.66 2.35 34.05
N ARG A 338 9.84 2.90 35.26
CA ARG A 338 10.96 3.82 35.57
C ARG A 338 12.33 3.30 35.16
N GLU A 339 12.56 2.00 35.28
CA GLU A 339 13.84 1.34 34.94
C GLU A 339 14.11 1.17 33.44
N THR A 340 13.12 1.41 32.59
CA THR A 340 13.17 1.22 31.12
C THR A 340 12.81 2.49 30.35
N MET A 341 12.48 3.59 31.04
CA MET A 341 12.04 4.85 30.42
C MET A 341 13.04 5.37 29.40
N ASP A 342 14.34 5.42 29.75
CA ASP A 342 15.38 5.92 28.84
C ASP A 342 15.52 5.03 27.59
N THR A 343 15.44 3.71 27.77
CA THR A 343 15.48 2.74 26.67
C THR A 343 14.28 2.90 25.73
N VAL A 344 13.08 3.13 26.28
CA VAL A 344 11.87 3.39 25.49
C VAL A 344 11.97 4.71 24.74
N LEU A 345 12.46 5.78 25.38
CA LEU A 345 12.66 7.06 24.70
C LEU A 345 13.65 6.96 23.54
N LYS A 346 14.75 6.21 23.70
CA LYS A 346 15.67 5.93 22.61
C LYS A 346 15.01 5.15 21.47
N ALA A 347 14.23 4.12 21.77
CA ALA A 347 13.48 3.37 20.76
C ALA A 347 12.53 4.26 19.96
N LEU A 348 11.84 5.18 20.64
CA LEU A 348 10.96 6.17 20.02
C LEU A 348 11.74 7.18 19.17
N ASP A 349 12.90 7.64 19.63
CA ASP A 349 13.78 8.52 18.85
C ASP A 349 14.27 7.82 17.57
N TYR A 350 14.61 6.53 17.62
CA TYR A 350 14.89 5.75 16.40
C TYR A 350 13.68 5.69 15.47
N LEU A 351 12.48 5.41 15.99
CA LEU A 351 11.26 5.43 15.17
C LEU A 351 10.98 6.80 14.55
N VAL A 352 11.23 7.89 15.27
CA VAL A 352 11.12 9.26 14.73
C VAL A 352 12.10 9.46 13.59
N MET A 353 13.38 9.07 13.75
CA MET A 353 14.38 9.17 12.70
C MET A 353 14.01 8.32 11.47
N ILE A 354 13.50 7.11 11.67
CA ILE A 354 13.05 6.24 10.57
C ILE A 354 11.79 6.81 9.89
N SER A 355 10.92 7.49 10.64
CA SER A 355 9.73 8.16 10.10
C SER A 355 10.06 9.35 9.17
N GLU A 356 11.31 9.80 9.12
CA GLU A 356 11.79 10.81 8.17
C GLU A 356 12.28 10.22 6.84
N VAL A 357 12.44 8.90 6.75
CA VAL A 357 12.89 8.21 5.53
C VAL A 357 11.89 8.42 4.39
N GLU A 358 12.37 8.85 3.22
CA GLU A 358 11.56 9.11 2.02
C GLU A 358 11.11 7.82 1.30
N ASP A 359 10.55 6.86 2.05
CA ASP A 359 9.95 5.63 1.55
C ASP A 359 8.52 5.47 2.11
N VAL A 360 7.56 5.23 1.22
CA VAL A 360 6.13 5.19 1.57
C VAL A 360 5.79 3.96 2.42
N GLU A 361 6.41 2.80 2.15
CA GLU A 361 6.10 1.57 2.88
C GLU A 361 6.71 1.59 4.28
N ILE A 362 7.94 2.09 4.43
CA ILE A 362 8.56 2.31 5.75
C ILE A 362 7.75 3.33 6.57
N PHE A 363 7.30 4.41 5.93
CA PHE A 363 6.48 5.41 6.60
C PHE A 363 5.14 4.82 7.06
N LYS A 364 4.50 3.95 6.26
CA LYS A 364 3.27 3.24 6.66
C LYS A 364 3.48 2.36 7.89
N ILE A 365 4.59 1.62 7.96
CA ILE A 365 4.95 0.79 9.14
C ILE A 365 5.02 1.68 10.39
N CYS A 366 5.73 2.81 10.31
CA CYS A 366 5.86 3.73 11.44
C CYS A 366 4.53 4.41 11.79
N LEU A 367 3.76 4.82 10.79
CA LEU A 367 2.45 5.48 10.95
C LEU A 367 1.44 4.57 11.65
N GLU A 368 1.45 3.27 11.37
CA GLU A 368 0.59 2.30 12.07
C GLU A 368 0.86 2.32 13.59
N TYR A 369 2.15 2.34 13.99
CA TYR A 369 2.53 2.49 15.39
C TYR A 369 2.11 3.85 15.97
N TRP A 370 2.40 4.96 15.26
CA TRP A 370 2.06 6.30 15.74
C TRP A 370 0.55 6.51 15.90
N ASN A 371 -0.25 5.96 14.99
CA ASN A 371 -1.71 5.98 15.09
C ASN A 371 -2.18 5.20 16.32
N SER A 372 -1.67 3.99 16.53
CA SER A 372 -1.98 3.17 17.71
C SER A 372 -1.64 3.90 19.00
N LEU A 373 -0.41 4.42 19.13
CA LEU A 373 0.03 5.15 20.32
C LEU A 373 -0.83 6.40 20.57
N ALA A 374 -1.08 7.21 19.54
CA ALA A 374 -1.88 8.43 19.68
C ALA A 374 -3.34 8.11 20.06
N SER A 375 -3.92 7.06 19.46
CA SER A 375 -5.27 6.59 19.79
C SER A 375 -5.35 6.10 21.24
N ASP A 376 -4.37 5.33 21.69
CA ASP A 376 -4.32 4.79 23.06
C ASP A 376 -4.20 5.91 24.09
N LEU A 377 -3.29 6.87 23.87
CA LEU A 377 -3.11 8.04 24.75
C LEU A 377 -4.33 8.96 24.78
N TYR A 378 -5.08 9.04 23.67
CA TYR A 378 -6.31 9.82 23.57
C TYR A 378 -7.47 9.14 24.32
N LYS A 379 -7.64 7.83 24.16
CA LYS A 379 -8.69 7.04 24.83
C LYS A 379 -8.46 6.92 26.34
N ASP A 380 -7.20 6.88 26.76
CA ASP A 380 -6.83 6.79 28.17
C ASP A 380 -7.24 8.08 28.92
N SER A 381 -8.47 8.05 29.44
CA SER A 381 -9.14 9.14 30.14
C SER A 381 -8.87 9.12 31.64
N TYR A 382 -8.37 8.00 32.17
CA TYR A 382 -8.28 7.71 33.60
C TYR A 382 -6.83 7.53 34.11
N SER A 383 -5.87 7.20 33.25
CA SER A 383 -4.44 7.18 33.62
C SER A 383 -3.79 8.55 33.34
N THR A 384 -3.23 9.09 34.42
CA THR A 384 -2.72 10.46 34.63
C THR A 384 -1.92 11.13 33.50
N SER A 385 -1.93 12.47 33.52
CA SER A 385 -0.97 13.41 32.88
C SER A 385 0.49 12.91 32.79
N GLN A 386 0.94 12.02 33.67
CA GLN A 386 2.28 11.43 33.66
C GLN A 386 2.61 10.62 32.40
N ARG A 387 1.71 9.76 31.90
CA ARG A 387 1.97 8.97 30.69
C ARG A 387 2.04 9.88 29.46
N ARG A 388 1.10 10.84 29.35
CA ARG A 388 1.12 11.86 28.28
C ARG A 388 2.38 12.74 28.36
N SER A 389 2.78 13.16 29.56
CA SER A 389 3.99 13.94 29.79
C SER A 389 5.26 13.17 29.42
N PHE A 390 5.28 11.85 29.60
CA PHE A 390 6.40 11.01 29.18
C PHE A 390 6.58 11.03 27.66
N TYR A 391 5.49 10.91 26.89
CA TYR A 391 5.55 10.93 25.43
C TYR A 391 5.63 12.34 24.83
N ALA A 392 5.34 13.40 25.59
CA ALA A 392 5.13 14.76 25.08
C ALA A 392 6.20 15.25 24.08
N LYS A 393 7.49 15.08 24.41
CA LYS A 393 8.60 15.49 23.54
C LYS A 393 8.63 14.71 22.22
N ILE A 394 8.37 13.40 22.28
CA ILE A 394 8.28 12.54 21.09
C ILE A 394 7.06 12.91 20.26
N LEU A 395 5.90 13.09 20.87
CA LEU A 395 4.67 13.47 20.16
C LEU A 395 4.81 14.80 19.43
N SER A 396 5.56 15.76 19.98
CA SER A 396 5.87 17.02 19.27
C SER A 396 6.67 16.79 17.98
N LYS A 397 7.68 15.90 18.02
CA LYS A 397 8.42 15.50 16.81
C LYS A 397 7.52 14.77 15.81
N VAL A 398 6.64 13.88 16.29
CA VAL A 398 5.69 13.16 15.43
C VAL A 398 4.70 14.12 14.78
N ARG A 399 4.17 15.13 15.52
CA ARG A 399 3.34 16.20 14.94
C ARG A 399 4.08 16.91 13.81
N TYR A 400 5.34 17.29 14.04
CA TYR A 400 6.17 17.93 13.02
C TYR A 400 6.29 17.07 11.76
N ILE A 401 6.53 15.77 11.89
CA ILE A 401 6.60 14.83 10.75
C ILE A 401 5.26 14.72 10.04
N MET A 402 4.15 14.52 10.78
CA MET A 402 2.80 14.42 10.21
C MET A 402 2.43 15.67 9.41
N ILE A 403 2.76 16.86 9.92
CA ILE A 403 2.52 18.14 9.25
C ILE A 403 3.42 18.28 8.01
N SER A 404 4.70 17.93 8.12
CA SER A 404 5.68 18.12 7.05
C SER A 404 5.48 17.14 5.88
N ARG A 405 4.94 15.95 6.16
CA ARG A 405 4.81 14.85 5.18
C ARG A 405 3.36 14.49 4.85
N MET A 406 2.38 15.32 5.22
CA MET A 406 0.97 15.03 5.00
C MET A 406 0.72 14.58 3.56
N ALA A 407 0.08 13.41 3.39
CA ALA A 407 -0.25 12.90 2.07
C ALA A 407 -1.35 13.74 1.41
N LYS A 408 -1.41 13.70 0.09
CA LYS A 408 -2.36 14.50 -0.67
C LYS A 408 -3.81 14.04 -0.44
N PRO A 409 -4.74 14.95 -0.09
CA PRO A 409 -6.16 14.64 0.01
C PRO A 409 -6.80 14.49 -1.39
N GLU A 410 -7.92 13.78 -1.50
CA GLU A 410 -8.57 13.49 -2.80
C GLU A 410 -9.13 14.72 -3.54
N GLU A 411 -9.09 15.88 -2.88
CA GLU A 411 -9.85 17.07 -3.22
C GLU A 411 -8.95 18.14 -3.86
N VAL A 412 -7.64 17.92 -3.79
CA VAL A 412 -6.61 18.76 -4.39
C VAL A 412 -6.31 18.21 -5.77
N LEU A 413 -6.85 18.88 -6.78
CA LEU A 413 -6.74 18.47 -8.18
C LEU A 413 -5.53 19.07 -8.90
N VAL A 414 -4.96 20.15 -8.34
CA VAL A 414 -3.83 20.88 -8.92
C VAL A 414 -2.55 20.34 -8.31
N VAL A 415 -1.69 19.73 -9.12
CA VAL A 415 -0.45 19.06 -8.71
C VAL A 415 0.71 19.42 -9.61
N GLU A 416 1.93 19.29 -9.09
CA GLU A 416 3.16 19.37 -9.87
C GLU A 416 3.41 18.01 -10.55
N ASN A 417 3.60 17.99 -11.87
CA ASN A 417 3.98 16.79 -12.61
C ASN A 417 5.50 16.54 -12.57
N GLU A 418 5.95 15.42 -13.15
CA GLU A 418 7.38 15.07 -13.22
C GLU A 418 8.24 16.09 -13.97
N ASN A 419 7.63 16.92 -14.83
CA ASN A 419 8.30 17.99 -15.57
C ASN A 419 8.38 19.31 -14.77
N GLY A 420 7.86 19.35 -13.53
CA GLY A 420 7.79 20.56 -12.72
C GLY A 420 6.70 21.54 -13.16
N GLU A 421 5.72 21.09 -13.95
CA GLU A 421 4.60 21.90 -14.42
C GLU A 421 3.38 21.68 -13.51
N VAL A 422 2.62 22.74 -13.26
CA VAL A 422 1.39 22.66 -12.48
C VAL A 422 0.25 22.23 -13.40
N VAL A 423 -0.32 21.06 -13.14
CA VAL A 423 -1.33 20.43 -13.99
C VAL A 423 -2.52 19.93 -13.18
N ARG A 424 -3.62 19.65 -13.88
CA ARG A 424 -4.78 18.95 -13.33
C ARG A 424 -4.54 17.44 -13.28
N GLU A 425 -4.79 16.84 -12.14
CA GLU A 425 -4.86 15.38 -12.00
C GLU A 425 -6.26 14.83 -12.34
N PHE A 426 -6.29 13.78 -13.16
CA PHE A 426 -7.54 13.11 -13.59
C PHE A 426 -7.77 11.76 -12.90
N MET A 427 -6.72 11.13 -12.37
CA MET A 427 -6.80 9.81 -11.74
C MET A 427 -6.74 9.92 -10.22
N LYS A 428 -7.59 9.17 -9.52
CA LYS A 428 -7.56 9.09 -8.07
C LYS A 428 -6.53 8.06 -7.60
N ASP A 429 -5.49 8.50 -6.90
CA ASP A 429 -4.55 7.60 -6.23
C ASP A 429 -5.15 7.06 -4.92
N THR A 430 -5.74 5.88 -4.98
CA THR A 430 -6.37 5.22 -3.83
C THR A 430 -5.40 4.91 -2.68
N ASN A 431 -4.11 4.64 -2.98
CA ASN A 431 -3.11 4.35 -1.96
C ASN A 431 -2.75 5.63 -1.19
N SER A 432 -2.55 6.74 -1.90
CA SER A 432 -2.32 8.06 -1.31
C SER A 432 -3.51 8.53 -0.46
N ILE A 433 -4.74 8.27 -0.92
CA ILE A 433 -5.97 8.58 -0.14
C ILE A 433 -6.03 7.80 1.16
N ASN A 434 -5.67 6.51 1.16
CA ASN A 434 -5.66 5.71 2.39
C ASN A 434 -4.57 6.19 3.36
N LEU A 435 -3.39 6.52 2.84
CA LEU A 435 -2.32 7.12 3.63
C LEU A 435 -2.76 8.45 4.26
N TYR A 436 -3.39 9.34 3.48
CA TYR A 436 -3.94 10.60 3.98
C TYR A 436 -4.93 10.37 5.13
N LYS A 437 -5.84 9.39 5.01
CA LYS A 437 -6.81 9.07 6.08
C LYS A 437 -6.12 8.67 7.38
N ASN A 438 -5.11 7.80 7.31
CA ASN A 438 -4.36 7.35 8.49
C ASN A 438 -3.52 8.48 9.11
N MET A 439 -2.87 9.31 8.29
CA MET A 439 -2.13 10.49 8.75
C MET A 439 -3.06 11.51 9.41
N ARG A 440 -4.20 11.79 8.78
CA ARG A 440 -5.24 12.67 9.32
C ARG A 440 -5.74 12.18 10.68
N GLU A 441 -6.10 10.91 10.79
CA GLU A 441 -6.57 10.35 12.06
C GLU A 441 -5.51 10.50 13.17
N THR A 442 -4.26 10.16 12.84
CA THR A 442 -3.13 10.29 13.78
C THR A 442 -2.94 11.74 14.22
N LEU A 443 -2.90 12.68 13.27
CA LEU A 443 -2.73 14.10 13.57
C LEU A 443 -3.91 14.69 14.35
N VAL A 444 -5.13 14.22 14.10
CA VAL A 444 -6.32 14.57 14.88
C VAL A 444 -6.16 14.13 16.34
N TYR A 445 -5.75 12.89 16.62
CA TYR A 445 -5.48 12.44 18.00
C TYR A 445 -4.38 13.30 18.65
N LEU A 446 -3.27 13.52 17.95
CA LEU A 446 -2.16 14.34 18.45
C LEU A 446 -2.59 15.78 18.74
N THR A 447 -3.51 16.34 17.96
CA THR A 447 -4.06 17.69 18.17
C THR A 447 -4.97 17.74 19.39
N HIS A 448 -5.79 16.72 19.64
CA HIS A 448 -6.56 16.65 20.88
C HIS A 448 -5.68 16.49 22.13
N LEU A 449 -4.52 15.82 22.00
CA LEU A 449 -3.58 15.65 23.10
C LEU A 449 -2.85 16.95 23.47
N ASP A 450 -2.53 17.81 22.49
CA ASP A 450 -1.94 19.13 22.68
C ASP A 450 -2.17 20.01 21.44
N TYR A 451 -3.24 20.79 21.46
CA TYR A 451 -3.60 21.64 20.33
C TYR A 451 -2.68 22.86 20.20
N ALA A 452 -2.12 23.33 21.32
CA ALA A 452 -1.23 24.48 21.35
C ALA A 452 0.11 24.17 20.66
N ASP A 453 0.65 22.96 20.86
CA ASP A 453 1.82 22.49 20.13
C ASP A 453 1.54 22.32 18.62
N THR A 454 0.37 21.77 18.24
CA THR A 454 -0.05 21.70 16.83
C THR A 454 -0.16 23.10 16.20
N GLU A 455 -0.85 24.04 16.86
CA GLU A 455 -1.00 25.43 16.41
C GLU A 455 0.37 26.08 16.23
N ARG A 456 1.25 25.97 17.24
CA ARG A 456 2.61 26.52 17.20
C ARG A 456 3.40 26.00 15.99
N ILE A 457 3.43 24.69 15.75
CA ILE A 457 4.17 24.09 14.63
C ILE A 457 3.60 24.58 13.29
N MET A 458 2.28 24.56 13.12
CA MET A 458 1.65 25.02 11.88
C MET A 458 1.89 26.50 11.61
N THR A 459 1.81 27.36 12.63
CA THR A 459 2.07 28.80 12.52
C THR A 459 3.54 29.08 12.23
N GLU A 460 4.47 28.38 12.87
CA GLU A 460 5.91 28.50 12.60
C GLU A 460 6.23 28.14 11.15
N LYS A 461 5.73 26.99 10.67
CA LYS A 461 5.88 26.58 9.27
C LYS A 461 5.24 27.56 8.29
N LEU A 462 4.06 28.09 8.59
CA LEU A 462 3.41 29.09 7.75
C LEU A 462 4.24 30.38 7.67
N CYS A 463 4.82 30.82 8.79
CA CYS A 463 5.73 31.96 8.83
C CYS A 463 6.94 31.74 7.90
N HIS A 464 7.52 30.54 7.91
CA HIS A 464 8.63 30.15 7.01
C HIS A 464 8.23 30.09 5.52
N GLN A 465 6.94 29.88 5.21
CA GLN A 465 6.44 30.01 3.84
C GLN A 465 6.30 31.48 3.42
N VAL A 466 5.80 32.34 4.32
CA VAL A 466 5.55 33.77 4.07
C VAL A 466 6.85 34.56 3.94
N ASN A 467 7.81 34.33 4.83
CA ASN A 467 9.12 35.00 4.79
C ASN A 467 10.04 34.47 3.67
N GLY A 468 9.68 33.34 3.05
CA GLY A 468 10.40 32.73 1.94
C GLY A 468 11.53 31.77 2.33
N THR A 469 11.80 31.50 3.61
CA THR A 469 12.91 30.61 4.03
C THR A 469 12.70 29.16 3.63
N GLU A 470 11.44 28.69 3.65
CA GLU A 470 11.08 27.32 3.29
C GLU A 470 10.07 27.25 2.14
N PHE A 471 9.86 28.35 1.42
CA PHE A 471 8.84 28.41 0.37
C PHE A 471 9.12 27.41 -0.76
N SER A 472 8.23 26.43 -0.91
CA SER A 472 8.16 25.53 -2.05
C SER A 472 6.71 25.05 -2.23
N TRP A 473 6.33 24.65 -3.43
CA TRP A 473 4.98 24.13 -3.69
C TRP A 473 4.68 22.91 -2.82
N LYS A 474 5.64 21.97 -2.73
CA LYS A 474 5.57 20.79 -1.87
C LYS A 474 5.31 21.16 -0.41
N ASN A 475 6.10 22.07 0.18
CA ASN A 475 5.99 22.42 1.60
C ASN A 475 4.70 23.18 1.92
N LEU A 476 4.27 24.10 1.05
CA LEU A 476 3.02 24.82 1.23
C LEU A 476 1.82 23.86 1.12
N ASN A 477 1.85 22.95 0.16
CA ASN A 477 0.84 21.92 -0.04
C ASN A 477 0.70 21.04 1.20
N THR A 478 1.78 20.40 1.66
CA THR A 478 1.72 19.50 2.82
C THR A 478 1.25 20.22 4.09
N LEU A 479 1.69 21.46 4.30
CA LEU A 479 1.21 22.30 5.40
C LEU A 479 -0.31 22.55 5.31
N CYS A 480 -0.81 22.99 4.16
CA CYS A 480 -2.24 23.29 4.01
C CYS A 480 -3.10 22.03 4.05
N TRP A 481 -2.60 20.90 3.55
CA TRP A 481 -3.25 19.59 3.70
C TRP A 481 -3.36 19.20 5.17
N ALA A 482 -2.28 19.41 5.95
CA ALA A 482 -2.28 19.15 7.37
C ALA A 482 -3.26 20.07 8.12
N ILE A 483 -3.26 21.38 7.81
CA ILE A 483 -4.21 22.36 8.35
C ILE A 483 -5.65 21.94 8.07
N GLY A 484 -5.98 21.52 6.84
CA GLY A 484 -7.34 21.04 6.53
C GLY A 484 -7.70 19.74 7.25
N SER A 485 -6.72 18.85 7.45
CA SER A 485 -6.96 17.51 8.02
C SER A 485 -7.47 17.53 9.47
N ILE A 486 -7.05 18.53 10.25
CA ILE A 486 -7.37 18.68 11.68
C ILE A 486 -8.71 19.40 11.95
N SER A 487 -9.50 19.70 10.91
CA SER A 487 -10.80 20.36 11.04
C SER A 487 -11.69 19.71 12.09
N GLY A 488 -12.21 20.53 13.02
CA GLY A 488 -13.03 20.08 14.14
C GLY A 488 -12.27 19.62 15.39
N SER A 489 -10.93 19.64 15.39
CA SER A 489 -10.11 19.25 16.56
C SER A 489 -9.89 20.39 17.57
N PHE A 490 -10.18 21.63 17.17
CA PHE A 490 -10.08 22.82 18.02
C PHE A 490 -11.44 23.18 18.62
N PHE A 491 -11.42 23.87 19.77
CA PHE A 491 -12.59 24.60 20.24
C PHE A 491 -12.95 25.74 19.27
N GLU A 492 -14.21 26.16 19.25
CA GLU A 492 -14.71 27.08 18.21
C GLU A 492 -13.98 28.43 18.19
N ASP A 493 -13.69 29.02 19.35
CA ASP A 493 -12.97 30.30 19.44
C ASP A 493 -11.49 30.18 19.04
N ASP A 494 -10.83 29.09 19.40
CA ASP A 494 -9.44 28.84 19.02
C ASP A 494 -9.33 28.52 17.52
N GLU A 495 -10.25 27.70 16.98
CA GLU A 495 -10.35 27.41 15.54
C GLU A 495 -10.53 28.71 14.75
N LYS A 496 -11.40 29.60 15.24
CA LYS A 496 -11.61 30.92 14.62
C LYS A 496 -10.32 31.74 14.59
N ARG A 497 -9.62 31.90 15.72
CA ARG A 497 -8.37 32.68 15.79
C ARG A 497 -7.31 32.11 14.85
N PHE A 498 -7.15 30.79 14.87
CA PHE A 498 -6.21 30.07 14.04
C PHE A 498 -6.51 30.27 12.54
N LEU A 499 -7.75 30.03 12.10
CA LEU A 499 -8.12 30.13 10.68
C LEU A 499 -8.05 31.54 10.13
N VAL A 500 -8.44 32.55 10.91
CA VAL A 500 -8.30 33.95 10.50
C VAL A 500 -6.84 34.27 10.21
N THR A 501 -5.92 33.76 11.03
CA THR A 501 -4.48 33.93 10.84
C THR A 501 -4.00 33.21 9.60
N VAL A 502 -4.32 31.91 9.47
CA VAL A 502 -3.91 31.09 8.31
C VAL A 502 -4.36 31.71 6.99
N ILE A 503 -5.64 32.06 6.88
CA ILE A 503 -6.19 32.52 5.60
C ILE A 503 -5.68 33.92 5.25
N LYS A 504 -5.50 34.80 6.24
CA LYS A 504 -4.90 36.12 6.02
C LYS A 504 -3.47 36.00 5.46
N GLU A 505 -2.65 35.13 6.05
CA GLU A 505 -1.28 34.89 5.60
C GLU A 505 -1.24 34.24 4.20
N LEU A 506 -2.11 33.28 3.91
CA LEU A 506 -2.20 32.65 2.58
C LEU A 506 -2.67 33.64 1.50
N LEU A 507 -3.65 34.49 1.80
CA LEU A 507 -4.09 35.55 0.88
C LEU A 507 -2.95 36.56 0.64
N GLY A 508 -2.27 36.98 1.71
CA GLY A 508 -1.06 37.79 1.60
C GLY A 508 -0.01 37.12 0.71
N LEU A 509 0.29 35.85 0.93
CA LEU A 509 1.23 35.08 0.11
C LEU A 509 0.81 35.04 -1.38
N CYS A 510 -0.48 34.87 -1.65
CA CYS A 510 -1.05 34.87 -3.01
C CYS A 510 -0.90 36.23 -3.72
N GLU A 511 -0.96 37.34 -2.98
CA GLU A 511 -0.74 38.68 -3.51
C GLU A 511 0.74 38.96 -3.77
N HIS A 512 1.63 38.50 -2.88
CA HIS A 512 3.08 38.73 -2.99
C HIS A 512 3.74 37.87 -4.08
N LYS A 513 3.32 36.61 -4.25
CA LYS A 513 3.93 35.69 -5.20
C LYS A 513 3.44 35.97 -6.63
N LYS A 514 4.41 36.08 -7.55
CA LYS A 514 4.17 36.29 -8.99
C LYS A 514 4.17 34.97 -9.75
N GLY A 515 3.57 34.95 -10.93
CA GLY A 515 3.48 33.76 -11.79
C GLY A 515 2.17 33.00 -11.63
N LYS A 516 1.65 32.47 -12.74
CA LYS A 516 0.37 31.75 -12.77
C LYS A 516 0.42 30.48 -11.90
N ASP A 517 1.50 29.73 -12.00
CA ASP A 517 1.69 28.46 -11.29
C ASP A 517 1.70 28.65 -9.77
N ASN A 518 2.47 29.63 -9.28
CA ASN A 518 2.47 30.01 -7.85
C ASN A 518 1.06 30.37 -7.37
N LYS A 519 0.33 31.19 -8.16
CA LYS A 519 -1.04 31.59 -7.80
C LYS A 519 -2.00 30.42 -7.82
N ALA A 520 -1.88 29.50 -8.79
CA ALA A 520 -2.70 28.30 -8.88
C ALA A 520 -2.50 27.39 -7.66
N ILE A 521 -1.24 27.15 -7.25
CA ILE A 521 -0.91 26.36 -6.06
C ILE A 521 -1.43 27.03 -4.78
N ILE A 522 -1.22 28.34 -4.60
CA ILE A 522 -1.69 29.04 -3.38
C ILE A 522 -3.22 29.08 -3.35
N ALA A 523 -3.88 29.35 -4.48
CA ALA A 523 -5.34 29.34 -4.59
C ALA A 523 -5.92 27.96 -4.28
N SER A 524 -5.33 26.89 -4.83
CA SER A 524 -5.66 25.49 -4.51
C SER A 524 -5.62 25.24 -3.01
N ASN A 525 -4.54 25.66 -2.34
CA ASN A 525 -4.40 25.51 -0.89
C ASN A 525 -5.43 26.31 -0.09
N ILE A 526 -5.71 27.56 -0.48
CA ILE A 526 -6.76 28.38 0.15
C ILE A 526 -8.11 27.68 0.00
N MET A 527 -8.46 27.25 -1.22
CA MET A 527 -9.73 26.58 -1.54
C MET A 527 -9.90 25.28 -0.74
N TYR A 528 -8.85 24.48 -0.64
CA TYR A 528 -8.85 23.27 0.17
C TYR A 528 -9.09 23.61 1.65
N VAL A 529 -8.29 24.51 2.24
CA VAL A 529 -8.43 24.88 3.66
C VAL A 529 -9.85 25.39 3.95
N VAL A 530 -10.36 26.39 3.21
CA VAL A 530 -11.72 26.92 3.49
C VAL A 530 -12.80 25.86 3.31
N GLY A 531 -12.65 24.94 2.34
CA GLY A 531 -13.56 23.83 2.11
C GLY A 531 -13.65 22.83 3.27
N GLN A 532 -12.58 22.69 4.06
CA GLN A 532 -12.54 21.79 5.22
C GLN A 532 -13.19 22.37 6.47
N TYR A 533 -13.44 23.68 6.55
CA TYR A 533 -13.92 24.36 7.77
C TYR A 533 -15.34 24.97 7.66
N PRO A 534 -16.38 24.16 7.40
CA PRO A 534 -17.75 24.68 7.27
C PRO A 534 -18.34 25.21 8.59
N ARG A 535 -17.82 24.81 9.75
CA ARG A 535 -18.24 25.39 11.05
C ARG A 535 -17.90 26.88 11.10
N PHE A 536 -16.64 27.21 10.85
CA PHE A 536 -16.15 28.59 10.76
C PHE A 536 -16.91 29.42 9.74
N LEU A 537 -17.13 28.90 8.52
CA LEU A 537 -17.85 29.62 7.47
C LEU A 537 -19.30 29.99 7.88
N ARG A 538 -20.00 29.09 8.60
CA ARG A 538 -21.36 29.36 9.10
C ARG A 538 -21.38 30.44 10.19
N ALA A 539 -20.35 30.53 11.02
CA ALA A 539 -20.26 31.55 12.07
C ALA A 539 -19.89 32.95 11.52
N HIS A 540 -19.36 33.04 10.29
CA HIS A 540 -18.77 34.27 9.76
C HIS A 540 -19.28 34.63 8.36
N TRP A 541 -20.49 35.19 8.29
CA TRP A 541 -21.13 35.54 7.01
C TRP A 541 -20.27 36.36 6.05
N LYS A 542 -19.68 37.49 6.52
CA LYS A 542 -18.85 38.35 5.67
C LYS A 542 -17.71 37.55 5.02
N PHE A 543 -17.12 36.65 5.80
CA PHE A 543 -16.04 35.78 5.33
C PHE A 543 -16.55 34.76 4.31
N LEU A 544 -17.67 34.09 4.59
CA LEU A 544 -18.31 33.17 3.65
C LEU A 544 -18.64 33.86 2.31
N LYS A 545 -19.23 35.06 2.34
CA LYS A 545 -19.53 35.85 1.13
C LYS A 545 -18.25 36.19 0.36
N THR A 546 -17.18 36.64 1.04
CA THR A 546 -15.87 36.90 0.41
C THR A 546 -15.27 35.66 -0.23
N VAL A 547 -15.28 34.51 0.47
CA VAL A 547 -14.76 33.24 -0.07
C VAL A 547 -15.53 32.83 -1.32
N VAL A 548 -16.86 32.87 -1.29
CA VAL A 548 -17.68 32.47 -2.44
C VAL A 548 -17.45 33.38 -3.64
N ASN A 549 -17.37 34.70 -3.42
CA ASN A 549 -17.03 35.64 -4.50
C ASN A 549 -15.63 35.35 -5.08
N LYS A 550 -14.67 34.98 -4.22
CA LYS A 550 -13.33 34.58 -4.70
C LYS A 550 -13.34 33.28 -5.49
N LEU A 551 -14.20 32.31 -5.13
CA LEU A 551 -14.41 31.12 -5.95
C LEU A 551 -14.98 31.47 -7.33
N PHE A 552 -15.90 32.44 -7.41
CA PHE A 552 -16.38 32.93 -8.71
C PHE A 552 -15.28 33.60 -9.52
N GLU A 553 -14.38 34.38 -8.89
CA GLU A 553 -13.19 34.88 -9.58
C GLU A 553 -12.30 33.74 -10.11
N PHE A 554 -12.09 32.68 -9.33
CA PHE A 554 -11.30 31.51 -9.76
C PHE A 554 -11.97 30.68 -10.86
N MET A 555 -13.28 30.78 -11.03
CA MET A 555 -13.99 30.19 -12.17
C MET A 555 -13.63 30.84 -13.51
N HIS A 556 -13.00 32.03 -13.49
CA HIS A 556 -12.45 32.71 -14.67
C HIS A 556 -10.95 32.48 -14.88
N GLU A 557 -10.30 31.72 -13.99
CA GLU A 557 -8.87 31.49 -14.11
C GLU A 557 -8.56 30.50 -15.25
N THR A 558 -7.56 30.84 -16.05
CA THR A 558 -7.17 30.10 -17.26
C THR A 558 -6.35 28.84 -16.99
N HIS A 559 -5.95 28.60 -15.74
CA HIS A 559 -5.13 27.46 -15.37
C HIS A 559 -5.97 26.19 -15.21
N ASP A 560 -5.56 25.13 -15.90
CA ASP A 560 -6.20 23.82 -15.85
C ASP A 560 -6.24 23.27 -14.41
N GLY A 561 -7.44 22.97 -13.92
CA GLY A 561 -7.67 22.45 -12.56
C GLY A 561 -8.06 23.49 -11.51
N VAL A 562 -7.77 24.79 -11.69
CA VAL A 562 -8.21 25.84 -10.75
C VAL A 562 -9.73 26.01 -10.82
N GLN A 563 -10.30 26.07 -12.03
CA GLN A 563 -11.76 26.15 -12.24
C GLN A 563 -12.49 24.93 -11.66
N ASP A 564 -11.94 23.72 -11.86
CA ASP A 564 -12.53 22.49 -11.31
C ASP A 564 -12.52 22.52 -9.78
N MET A 565 -11.39 22.90 -9.19
CA MET A 565 -11.26 22.99 -7.75
C MET A 565 -12.14 24.09 -7.16
N ALA A 566 -12.35 25.20 -7.87
CA ALA A 566 -13.29 26.24 -7.49
C ALA A 566 -14.74 25.72 -7.48
N CYS A 567 -15.15 24.97 -8.51
CA CYS A 567 -16.46 24.34 -8.59
C CYS A 567 -16.67 23.28 -7.49
N ASP A 568 -15.67 22.42 -7.26
CA ASP A 568 -15.69 21.37 -6.24
C ASP A 568 -15.71 21.93 -4.81
N THR A 569 -14.99 23.03 -4.59
CA THR A 569 -15.03 23.76 -3.32
C THR A 569 -16.38 24.46 -3.13
N PHE A 570 -16.91 25.07 -4.20
CA PHE A 570 -18.20 25.76 -4.16
C PHE A 570 -19.36 24.80 -3.82
N ILE A 571 -19.42 23.62 -4.44
CA ILE A 571 -20.46 22.61 -4.11
C ILE A 571 -20.34 22.10 -2.68
N LYS A 572 -19.13 21.92 -2.13
CA LYS A 572 -18.94 21.54 -0.72
C LYS A 572 -19.45 22.62 0.22
N ILE A 573 -19.10 23.88 -0.04
CA ILE A 573 -19.59 25.01 0.75
C ILE A 573 -21.11 25.10 0.65
N ALA A 574 -21.68 24.98 -0.55
CA ALA A 574 -23.12 24.97 -0.75
C ALA A 574 -23.80 23.87 0.07
N LEU A 575 -23.32 22.63 0.01
CA LEU A 575 -23.84 21.50 0.77
C LEU A 575 -23.85 21.75 2.30
N LYS A 576 -22.76 22.31 2.83
CA LYS A 576 -22.59 22.49 4.28
C LYS A 576 -23.19 23.80 4.81
N CYS A 577 -23.31 24.82 3.98
CA CYS A 577 -23.71 26.18 4.36
C CYS A 577 -25.03 26.65 3.73
N ARG A 578 -25.71 25.84 2.90
CA ARG A 578 -26.93 26.17 2.11
C ARG A 578 -27.95 27.12 2.75
N ARG A 579 -28.24 26.99 4.04
CA ARG A 579 -29.21 27.86 4.75
C ARG A 579 -28.81 29.34 4.74
N HIS A 580 -27.52 29.64 4.80
CA HIS A 580 -27.03 31.02 4.86
C HIS A 580 -27.24 31.77 3.54
N PHE A 581 -27.35 31.05 2.42
CA PHE A 581 -27.55 31.64 1.10
C PHE A 581 -29.00 32.08 0.84
N VAL A 582 -29.96 31.38 1.46
CA VAL A 582 -31.41 31.63 1.26
C VAL A 582 -32.04 32.50 2.36
N GLN A 583 -31.30 32.75 3.45
CA GLN A 583 -31.72 33.64 4.53
C GLN A 583 -31.11 35.03 4.34
N LEU A 584 -31.87 36.07 4.66
CA LEU A 584 -31.36 37.43 4.65
C LEU A 584 -30.34 37.59 5.79
N GLN A 585 -29.12 37.99 5.45
CA GLN A 585 -28.02 38.12 6.39
C GLN A 585 -27.91 39.55 6.92
N PRO A 586 -27.32 39.77 8.12
CA PRO A 586 -27.22 41.10 8.70
C PRO A 586 -26.43 42.07 7.81
N ASN A 587 -27.01 43.26 7.56
CA ASN A 587 -26.47 44.31 6.69
C ASN A 587 -26.44 43.98 5.19
N GLU A 588 -27.23 43.01 4.72
CA GLU A 588 -27.44 42.74 3.30
C GLU A 588 -28.83 43.23 2.85
N SER A 589 -28.97 43.64 1.59
CA SER A 589 -30.24 44.13 1.03
C SER A 589 -31.14 43.03 0.46
N CYS A 590 -30.56 41.90 0.05
CA CYS A 590 -31.26 40.75 -0.50
C CYS A 590 -30.56 39.46 -0.08
N THR A 591 -31.17 38.32 -0.40
CA THR A 591 -30.54 37.03 -0.14
C THR A 591 -29.41 36.78 -1.13
N PHE A 592 -28.32 36.14 -0.70
CA PHE A 592 -27.17 35.94 -1.58
C PHE A 592 -27.47 34.99 -2.74
N ILE A 593 -28.43 34.08 -2.58
CA ILE A 593 -28.93 33.27 -3.71
C ILE A 593 -29.50 34.13 -4.83
N GLU A 594 -30.19 35.24 -4.52
CA GLU A 594 -30.75 36.14 -5.54
C GLU A 594 -29.64 36.88 -6.28
N GLU A 595 -28.58 37.30 -5.59
CA GLU A 595 -27.38 37.88 -6.22
C GLU A 595 -26.75 36.86 -7.19
N ILE A 596 -26.53 35.62 -6.74
CA ILE A 596 -25.93 34.54 -7.54
C ILE A 596 -26.76 34.26 -8.79
N LEU A 597 -28.09 34.18 -8.68
CA LEU A 597 -28.97 33.94 -9.82
C LEU A 597 -28.96 35.11 -10.82
N ALA A 598 -28.85 36.35 -10.34
CA ALA A 598 -28.79 37.55 -11.18
C ALA A 598 -27.48 37.65 -11.98
N THR A 599 -26.36 37.22 -11.39
CA THR A 599 -25.03 37.23 -12.03
C THR A 599 -24.62 35.86 -12.56
N MET A 600 -25.54 34.90 -12.68
CA MET A 600 -25.20 33.53 -13.05
C MET A 600 -24.51 33.44 -14.41
N SER A 601 -25.01 34.16 -15.42
CA SER A 601 -24.43 34.18 -16.76
C SER A 601 -23.00 34.71 -16.79
N THR A 602 -22.68 35.68 -15.92
CA THR A 602 -21.32 36.20 -15.81
C THR A 602 -20.40 35.25 -15.07
N ILE A 603 -20.89 34.51 -14.07
CA ILE A 603 -20.06 33.58 -13.28
C ILE A 603 -19.62 32.37 -14.12
N ILE A 604 -20.51 31.83 -14.96
CA ILE A 604 -20.27 30.55 -15.65
C ILE A 604 -19.70 30.69 -17.06
N CYS A 605 -19.45 31.90 -17.57
CA CYS A 605 -19.17 32.11 -19.00
C CYS A 605 -17.88 31.45 -19.50
N ASP A 606 -16.88 31.30 -18.63
CA ASP A 606 -15.58 30.69 -18.96
C ASP A 606 -15.47 29.22 -18.50
N LEU A 607 -16.54 28.68 -17.92
CA LEU A 607 -16.56 27.31 -17.41
C LEU A 607 -16.86 26.29 -18.52
N GLN A 608 -16.21 25.14 -18.42
CA GLN A 608 -16.50 23.98 -19.27
C GLN A 608 -17.84 23.35 -18.89
N PRO A 609 -18.52 22.63 -19.81
CA PRO A 609 -19.85 22.08 -19.55
C PRO A 609 -19.98 21.26 -18.25
N GLN A 610 -18.97 20.45 -17.92
CA GLN A 610 -18.98 19.64 -16.69
C GLN A 610 -18.91 20.50 -15.41
N GLN A 611 -18.15 21.59 -15.46
CA GLN A 611 -18.02 22.56 -14.37
C GLN A 611 -19.33 23.34 -14.20
N VAL A 612 -19.96 23.74 -15.31
CA VAL A 612 -21.31 24.33 -15.31
C VAL A 612 -22.31 23.37 -14.65
N HIS A 613 -22.29 22.09 -15.01
CA HIS A 613 -23.20 21.10 -14.39
C HIS A 613 -22.98 21.01 -12.86
N THR A 614 -21.73 21.08 -12.41
CA THR A 614 -21.38 21.07 -10.98
C THR A 614 -21.83 22.34 -10.27
N PHE A 615 -21.67 23.51 -10.91
CA PHE A 615 -22.17 24.78 -10.43
C PHE A 615 -23.69 24.77 -10.25
N TYR A 616 -24.43 24.26 -11.25
CA TYR A 616 -25.88 24.11 -11.15
C TYR A 616 -26.26 23.17 -10.00
N GLU A 617 -25.57 22.04 -9.82
CA GLU A 617 -25.81 21.15 -8.67
C GLU A 617 -25.64 21.90 -7.33
N ALA A 618 -24.58 22.70 -7.19
CA ALA A 618 -24.29 23.50 -6.00
C ALA A 618 -25.42 24.50 -5.67
N VAL A 619 -25.85 25.29 -6.66
CA VAL A 619 -26.94 26.26 -6.52
C VAL A 619 -28.27 25.56 -6.18
N GLY A 620 -28.51 24.37 -6.75
CA GLY A 620 -29.67 23.54 -6.43
C GLY A 620 -29.74 23.15 -4.94
N TYR A 621 -28.60 22.83 -4.30
CA TYR A 621 -28.56 22.54 -2.87
C TYR A 621 -28.88 23.77 -1.99
N MET A 622 -28.59 24.98 -2.48
CA MET A 622 -28.97 26.21 -1.79
C MET A 622 -30.48 26.40 -1.87
N ILE A 623 -31.06 26.33 -3.07
CA ILE A 623 -32.51 26.51 -3.30
C ILE A 623 -33.32 25.45 -2.54
N SER A 624 -32.83 24.21 -2.43
CA SER A 624 -33.50 23.15 -1.65
C SER A 624 -33.55 23.43 -0.14
N ALA A 625 -32.78 24.41 0.36
CA ALA A 625 -32.86 24.87 1.74
C ALA A 625 -33.91 25.96 1.97
N GLN A 626 -34.53 26.53 0.92
CA GLN A 626 -35.65 27.45 1.05
C GLN A 626 -36.88 26.69 1.56
N VAL A 627 -37.47 27.15 2.66
CA VAL A 627 -38.58 26.48 3.34
C VAL A 627 -39.92 26.93 2.77
N ASP A 628 -40.02 28.19 2.32
CA ASP A 628 -41.24 28.67 1.67
C ASP A 628 -41.35 28.12 0.24
N GLN A 629 -42.39 27.31 -0.01
CA GLN A 629 -42.59 26.64 -1.30
C GLN A 629 -42.83 27.64 -2.43
N VAL A 630 -43.49 28.76 -2.15
CA VAL A 630 -43.78 29.79 -3.17
C VAL A 630 -42.47 30.43 -3.60
N GLN A 631 -41.68 30.92 -2.64
CA GLN A 631 -40.37 31.50 -2.93
C GLN A 631 -39.40 30.47 -3.56
N GLN A 632 -39.45 29.21 -3.12
CA GLN A 632 -38.63 28.14 -3.70
C GLN A 632 -38.95 27.94 -5.18
N ASN A 633 -40.24 27.93 -5.56
CA ASN A 633 -40.64 27.79 -6.97
C ASN A 633 -40.18 28.99 -7.81
N ILE A 634 -40.28 30.22 -7.28
CA ILE A 634 -39.77 31.43 -7.95
C ILE A 634 -38.26 31.34 -8.18
N LEU A 635 -37.51 30.85 -7.18
CA LEU A 635 -36.07 30.63 -7.30
C LEU A 635 -35.75 29.56 -8.34
N ILE A 636 -36.50 28.46 -8.39
CA ILE A 636 -36.33 27.39 -9.40
C ILE A 636 -36.55 27.93 -10.81
N GLU A 637 -37.59 28.75 -11.02
CA GLU A 637 -37.86 29.35 -12.33
C GLU A 637 -36.71 30.25 -12.80
N LYS A 638 -36.20 31.13 -11.92
CA LYS A 638 -35.03 31.96 -12.22
C LYS A 638 -33.76 31.12 -12.46
N TYR A 639 -33.55 30.11 -11.64
CA TYR A 639 -32.41 29.18 -11.71
C TYR A 639 -32.37 28.39 -13.03
N MET A 640 -33.52 27.99 -13.56
CA MET A 640 -33.63 27.24 -14.81
C MET A 640 -33.81 28.13 -16.04
N MET A 641 -33.77 29.45 -15.90
CA MET A 641 -34.08 30.39 -16.98
C MET A 641 -33.16 30.20 -18.20
N LEU A 642 -31.84 30.17 -18.01
CA LEU A 642 -30.86 30.01 -19.09
C LEU A 642 -31.01 28.68 -19.85
N PRO A 643 -31.03 27.48 -19.20
CA PRO A 643 -31.22 26.23 -19.92
C PRO A 643 -32.61 26.14 -20.57
N ASN A 644 -33.65 26.71 -19.96
CA ASN A 644 -35.00 26.74 -20.54
C ASN A 644 -35.09 27.64 -21.77
N GLN A 645 -34.40 28.78 -21.81
CA GLN A 645 -34.37 29.64 -23.00
C GLN A 645 -33.82 28.88 -24.21
N VAL A 646 -32.68 28.21 -24.05
CA VAL A 646 -32.07 27.41 -25.13
C VAL A 646 -32.94 26.19 -25.47
N TRP A 647 -33.55 25.55 -24.48
CA TRP A 647 -34.52 24.47 -24.70
C TRP A 647 -35.71 24.94 -25.55
N ASP A 648 -36.37 26.02 -25.16
CA ASP A 648 -37.55 26.57 -25.83
C ASP A 648 -37.21 27.00 -27.27
N GLU A 649 -36.02 27.55 -27.50
CA GLU A 649 -35.52 27.87 -28.84
C GLU A 649 -35.36 26.61 -29.72
N ILE A 650 -34.72 25.55 -29.20
CA ILE A 650 -34.51 24.30 -29.94
C ILE A 650 -35.85 23.61 -30.21
N ILE A 651 -36.75 23.54 -29.23
CA ILE A 651 -38.09 22.91 -29.39
C ILE A 651 -38.93 23.70 -30.40
N SER A 652 -38.90 25.04 -30.36
CA SER A 652 -39.59 25.89 -31.34
C SER A 652 -39.07 25.67 -32.76
N GLN A 653 -37.76 25.49 -32.92
CA GLN A 653 -37.17 25.13 -34.22
C GLN A 653 -37.55 23.70 -34.64
N ALA A 654 -37.50 22.73 -33.74
CA ALA A 654 -37.84 21.34 -34.01
C ALA A 654 -39.31 21.14 -34.42
N THR A 655 -40.20 21.96 -33.85
CA THR A 655 -41.63 21.99 -34.23
C THR A 655 -41.82 22.45 -35.68
N LYS A 656 -40.94 23.33 -36.19
CA LYS A 656 -40.99 23.81 -37.58
C LYS A 656 -40.24 22.88 -38.53
N ASN A 657 -39.12 22.32 -38.10
CA ASN A 657 -38.30 21.42 -38.88
C ASN A 657 -37.60 20.40 -37.96
N VAL A 658 -38.06 19.15 -38.03
CA VAL A 658 -37.55 18.03 -37.21
C VAL A 658 -36.07 17.71 -37.53
N ASP A 659 -35.57 18.07 -38.71
CA ASP A 659 -34.17 17.80 -39.08
C ASP A 659 -33.15 18.57 -38.22
N ILE A 660 -33.55 19.61 -37.49
CA ILE A 660 -32.68 20.27 -36.50
C ILE A 660 -32.21 19.28 -35.41
N LEU A 661 -33.01 18.26 -35.10
CA LEU A 661 -32.66 17.23 -34.12
C LEU A 661 -31.63 16.22 -34.67
N LYS A 662 -31.29 16.29 -35.97
CA LYS A 662 -30.17 15.54 -36.56
C LYS A 662 -28.86 16.35 -36.53
N ASP A 663 -28.92 17.65 -36.28
CA ASP A 663 -27.72 18.48 -36.16
C ASP A 663 -26.96 18.15 -34.87
N MET A 664 -25.70 17.74 -35.03
CA MET A 664 -24.82 17.37 -33.91
C MET A 664 -24.61 18.52 -32.93
N ALA A 665 -24.68 19.79 -33.36
CA ALA A 665 -24.57 20.92 -32.44
C ALA A 665 -25.81 21.02 -31.53
N ALA A 666 -27.02 20.96 -32.11
CA ALA A 666 -28.28 20.94 -31.37
C ALA A 666 -28.37 19.72 -30.43
N VAL A 667 -27.96 18.53 -30.87
CA VAL A 667 -27.91 17.31 -30.04
C VAL A 667 -26.96 17.48 -28.84
N LYS A 668 -25.78 18.05 -29.06
CA LYS A 668 -24.82 18.33 -27.96
C LYS A 668 -25.39 19.34 -26.96
N GLN A 669 -26.07 20.38 -27.42
CA GLN A 669 -26.74 21.36 -26.56
C GLN A 669 -27.87 20.72 -25.75
N LEU A 670 -28.77 19.96 -26.38
CA LEU A 670 -29.81 19.19 -25.69
C LEU A 670 -29.23 18.25 -24.64
N GLY A 671 -28.18 17.51 -24.99
CA GLY A 671 -27.48 16.64 -24.05
C GLY A 671 -26.90 17.39 -22.85
N SER A 672 -26.34 18.60 -23.06
CA SER A 672 -25.84 19.45 -21.98
C SER A 672 -26.97 20.02 -21.09
N ILE A 673 -28.08 20.46 -21.70
CA ILE A 673 -29.27 20.93 -20.99
C ILE A 673 -29.85 19.82 -20.11
N LEU A 674 -30.00 18.61 -20.66
CA LEU A 674 -30.51 17.46 -19.90
C LEU A 674 -29.57 17.07 -18.76
N LYS A 675 -28.25 17.10 -18.97
CA LYS A 675 -27.27 16.89 -17.88
C LYS A 675 -27.40 17.95 -16.78
N THR A 676 -27.62 19.21 -17.15
CA THR A 676 -27.88 20.31 -16.20
C THR A 676 -29.15 20.03 -15.39
N ASN A 677 -30.23 19.64 -16.05
CA ASN A 677 -31.50 19.24 -15.43
C ASN A 677 -31.33 18.02 -14.50
N VAL A 678 -30.52 17.02 -14.87
CA VAL A 678 -30.19 15.86 -14.00
C VAL A 678 -29.49 16.30 -12.72
N ARG A 679 -28.50 17.20 -12.83
CA ARG A 679 -27.79 17.75 -11.66
C ARG A 679 -28.71 18.57 -10.75
N ALA A 680 -29.54 19.42 -11.35
CA ALA A 680 -30.56 20.18 -10.62
C ALA A 680 -31.55 19.28 -9.90
N CYS A 681 -32.09 18.26 -10.56
CA CYS A 681 -33.00 17.28 -10.00
C CYS A 681 -32.40 16.58 -8.79
N LYS A 682 -31.15 16.12 -8.90
CA LYS A 682 -30.42 15.48 -7.80
C LYS A 682 -30.34 16.39 -6.56
N ALA A 683 -30.06 17.67 -6.74
CA ALA A 683 -29.85 18.61 -5.64
C ALA A 683 -31.16 19.15 -5.02
N LEU A 684 -32.18 19.37 -5.86
CA LEU A 684 -33.49 19.89 -5.46
C LEU A 684 -34.44 18.81 -4.91
N GLY A 685 -34.27 17.55 -5.30
CA GLY A 685 -35.16 16.45 -4.93
C GLY A 685 -36.59 16.69 -5.42
N HIS A 686 -37.59 16.45 -4.57
CA HIS A 686 -39.01 16.57 -4.96
C HIS A 686 -39.41 17.95 -5.51
N ALA A 687 -38.80 19.04 -5.02
CA ALA A 687 -39.10 20.39 -5.47
C ALA A 687 -38.85 20.62 -6.98
N TYR A 688 -38.01 19.78 -7.59
CA TYR A 688 -37.73 19.82 -9.03
C TYR A 688 -38.96 19.49 -9.91
N VAL A 689 -40.03 18.92 -9.34
CA VAL A 689 -41.24 18.54 -10.10
C VAL A 689 -41.84 19.68 -10.92
N SER A 690 -41.73 20.93 -10.46
CA SER A 690 -42.20 22.11 -11.21
C SER A 690 -41.44 22.31 -12.52
N GLN A 691 -40.11 22.21 -12.49
CA GLN A 691 -39.25 22.26 -13.66
C GLN A 691 -39.42 21.01 -14.54
N LEU A 692 -39.50 19.81 -13.94
CA LEU A 692 -39.72 18.59 -14.71
C LEU A 692 -41.02 18.69 -15.50
N GLY A 693 -42.11 19.11 -14.84
CA GLY A 693 -43.42 19.28 -15.48
C GLY A 693 -43.39 20.25 -16.67
N ARG A 694 -42.58 21.31 -16.62
CA ARG A 694 -42.42 22.28 -17.73
C ARG A 694 -41.90 21.61 -19.01
N ILE A 695 -40.88 20.75 -18.90
CA ILE A 695 -40.19 20.18 -20.06
C ILE A 695 -40.60 18.74 -20.38
N TYR A 696 -41.42 18.10 -19.54
CA TYR A 696 -41.64 16.65 -19.55
C TYR A 696 -42.13 16.11 -20.90
N LEU A 697 -43.21 16.69 -21.44
CA LEU A 697 -43.82 16.22 -22.68
C LEU A 697 -42.91 16.46 -23.88
N ASP A 698 -42.28 17.64 -23.96
CA ASP A 698 -41.33 17.97 -25.02
C ASP A 698 -40.11 17.04 -24.98
N MET A 699 -39.62 16.72 -23.78
CA MET A 699 -38.50 15.80 -23.58
C MET A 699 -38.85 14.39 -24.06
N LEU A 700 -40.07 13.90 -23.79
CA LEU A 700 -40.55 12.62 -24.31
C LEU A 700 -40.68 12.62 -25.84
N ASN A 701 -41.14 13.74 -26.42
CA ASN A 701 -41.24 13.89 -27.87
C ASN A 701 -39.85 13.87 -28.54
N VAL A 702 -38.88 14.62 -28.01
CA VAL A 702 -37.50 14.58 -28.48
C VAL A 702 -36.91 13.17 -28.32
N TYR A 703 -37.14 12.51 -27.17
CA TYR A 703 -36.67 11.14 -26.95
C TYR A 703 -37.23 10.17 -28.00
N LYS A 704 -38.54 10.26 -28.30
CA LYS A 704 -39.18 9.43 -29.32
C LYS A 704 -38.55 9.65 -30.71
N ILE A 705 -38.43 10.90 -31.15
CA ILE A 705 -37.86 11.25 -32.45
C ILE A 705 -36.40 10.81 -32.56
N MET A 706 -35.60 11.01 -31.51
CA MET A 706 -34.20 10.57 -31.49
C MET A 706 -34.09 9.04 -31.52
N SER A 707 -34.99 8.32 -30.87
CA SER A 707 -35.01 6.85 -30.88
C SER A 707 -35.33 6.30 -32.26
N GLU A 708 -36.27 6.92 -32.98
CA GLU A 708 -36.62 6.57 -34.37
C GLU A 708 -35.46 6.82 -35.35
N ASN A 709 -34.52 7.72 -35.04
CA ASN A 709 -33.34 8.00 -35.87
C ASN A 709 -32.15 7.04 -35.62
N ILE A 710 -32.21 6.18 -34.60
CA ILE A 710 -31.16 5.18 -34.28
C ILE A 710 -31.38 3.88 -35.07
N THR A 711 -32.63 3.60 -35.45
CA THR A 711 -33.04 2.53 -36.37
C THR A 711 -32.96 3.00 -37.81
#